data_AF-A0A9D1AU25-F1
#
_entry.id   AF-A0A9D1AU25-F1
#
_cell.length_a   1.000
_cell.length_b   1.000
_cell.length_c   1.000
_cell.angle_alpha   90.00
_cell.angle_beta   90.00
_cell.angle_gamma   90.00
#
_symmetry.space_group_name_H-M   'P 1'
#
loop_
_entity.id
_entity.type
_entity.pdbx_description
1 polymer ?
#
loop_
_entity_poly.entity_id
_entity_poly.type
_entity_poly.pdbx_seq_one_letter_code
_entity_poly.pdbx_strand_id
1 'polypeptide(L)'
;MLLGAAVLSLVSCSRGEDLVPLGEPSGCDPLVPERCALPWPSGLFQEPDEAMPSGLRLVLSDHTLPVTTDGIQLRPDAYADKDGYSTLSPLLAWFGEVDLEGTIGHDAIEAYLEPGAKTVIVDVQTGERVPHFVELDMSAREGERVLILRPAVPLRHGAQHVVGIRGLSLAGGGPVPVSPAFAALRDGHPTRDVDVESRRDVFESVVFPALARAGVARDQLQLAWQFTTISRDNALGRVLWLRDDVLARVGSGGPPYTLTEVEEGDCSVEGEHIARTVYGTFTSPLYTDVDEPGGVLTRGPDGMPVYNGDKEVDFMVRIPCSLVEEPGTGGRVIQYGHGLLGSLGEGRSGYLSELIDANRWVLISQNWTGMSELDALYIPLMLAFDPSDFHTIPDRTQQGFSEWIAGLRMILGDLAADDALASGGSPVIDTALEPVYYGNSQGAILGGAYLALSTDLRRGALGVGGMPYSLLLPRSADFEPFLEIFRSTFADGRDIALLIAAIQTLWDPGESAGFASAILDPLPGTPSKQVLMQVAVGDAQVHTLGAHIAARAFGASSVSPGVRPIWGIAEQQAPFEGSALVEWRYSDGPEEPHVNVPPDKAMDPHECPRREPAAQAQLTVFLETGVVEQFCDGPCEGTRAGLCD
;
A
#
# COMPACT_ATOMS: atom_id res chain seq x y z
N MET A 1 23.82 -3.78 -89.43
CA MET A 1 24.51 -2.55 -89.00
C MET A 1 23.48 -1.71 -88.27
N LEU A 2 23.48 -1.64 -86.93
CA LEU A 2 24.31 -0.71 -86.10
C LEU A 2 24.03 0.74 -86.53
N LEU A 3 23.56 1.69 -85.71
CA LEU A 3 23.75 1.92 -84.28
C LEU A 3 22.63 2.88 -83.78
N GLY A 4 22.08 2.59 -82.59
CA GLY A 4 21.15 3.47 -81.87
C GLY A 4 21.89 4.47 -80.96
N ALA A 5 21.33 5.68 -80.85
CA ALA A 5 21.83 6.76 -80.02
C ALA A 5 21.48 6.54 -78.53
N ALA A 6 22.49 6.63 -77.66
CA ALA A 6 22.34 6.59 -76.21
C ALA A 6 22.17 8.00 -75.66
N VAL A 7 21.10 8.20 -74.89
CA VAL A 7 20.84 9.40 -74.08
C VAL A 7 21.56 9.24 -72.74
N LEU A 8 22.31 10.25 -72.35
CA LEU A 8 23.04 10.34 -71.08
C LEU A 8 22.04 10.77 -69.98
N SER A 9 21.69 9.85 -69.08
CA SER A 9 20.99 10.19 -67.83
C SER A 9 22.00 10.34 -66.70
N LEU A 10 22.04 11.53 -66.10
CA LEU A 10 22.79 11.85 -64.88
C LEU A 10 22.18 11.07 -63.70
N VAL A 11 22.92 10.09 -63.18
CA VAL A 11 22.61 9.42 -61.91
C VAL A 11 23.14 10.30 -60.78
N SER A 12 22.21 10.87 -60.01
CA SER A 12 22.50 11.46 -58.71
C SER A 12 22.77 10.34 -57.72
N CYS A 13 24.02 10.22 -57.25
CA CYS A 13 24.36 9.37 -56.11
C CYS A 13 23.77 9.97 -54.82
N SER A 14 22.60 9.51 -54.39
CA SER A 14 22.24 9.57 -52.97
C SER A 14 23.11 8.52 -52.26
N ARG A 15 24.03 8.95 -51.40
CA ARG A 15 24.61 8.07 -50.38
C ARG A 15 23.44 7.51 -49.58
N GLY A 16 23.16 6.22 -49.76
CA GLY A 16 22.39 5.50 -48.76
C GLY A 16 23.21 5.54 -47.48
N GLU A 17 22.67 6.15 -46.44
CA GLU A 17 23.07 5.80 -45.10
C GLU A 17 22.70 4.32 -44.96
N ASP A 18 23.70 3.46 -44.95
CA ASP A 18 23.52 2.05 -44.59
C ASP A 18 22.94 2.05 -43.18
N LEU A 19 21.61 1.88 -43.07
CA LEU A 19 20.92 1.64 -41.82
C LEU A 19 21.53 0.37 -41.23
N VAL A 20 22.42 0.55 -40.25
CA VAL A 20 22.93 -0.57 -39.48
C VAL A 20 21.74 -1.17 -38.76
N PRO A 21 21.46 -2.47 -38.90
CA PRO A 21 20.38 -3.11 -38.15
C PRO A 21 20.62 -2.90 -36.65
N LEU A 22 19.61 -2.40 -35.95
CA LEU A 22 19.62 -2.39 -34.49
C LEU A 22 19.71 -3.84 -33.99
N GLY A 23 20.32 -4.04 -32.82
CA GLY A 23 20.32 -5.35 -32.15
C GLY A 23 18.91 -5.79 -31.73
N GLU A 24 18.81 -6.97 -31.13
CA GLU A 24 17.57 -7.43 -30.49
C GLU A 24 17.40 -6.78 -29.11
N PRO A 25 16.15 -6.53 -28.66
CA PRO A 25 15.89 -6.00 -27.32
C PRO A 25 16.51 -6.89 -26.26
N SER A 26 17.25 -6.27 -25.33
CA SER A 26 17.98 -7.01 -24.32
C SER A 26 17.09 -7.49 -23.19
N GLY A 27 15.87 -6.97 -23.04
CA GLY A 27 14.99 -7.19 -21.90
C GLY A 27 15.45 -6.50 -20.60
N CYS A 28 16.54 -5.72 -20.68
CA CYS A 28 17.11 -4.95 -19.59
C CYS A 28 17.13 -3.47 -19.94
N ASP A 29 16.99 -2.62 -18.93
CA ASP A 29 17.11 -1.18 -19.10
C ASP A 29 18.59 -0.76 -19.07
N PRO A 30 19.14 -0.23 -20.18
CA PRO A 30 20.55 0.11 -20.24
C PRO A 30 20.90 1.42 -19.50
N LEU A 31 19.90 2.14 -18.94
CA LEU A 31 20.15 3.38 -18.20
C LEU A 31 20.86 3.14 -16.86
N VAL A 32 20.55 2.02 -16.18
CA VAL A 32 21.25 1.55 -14.97
C VAL A 32 21.65 0.09 -15.20
N PRO A 33 22.72 -0.16 -15.98
CA PRO A 33 23.05 -1.47 -16.55
C PRO A 33 23.44 -2.53 -15.51
N GLU A 34 23.62 -2.17 -14.25
CA GLU A 34 24.04 -3.07 -13.17
C GLU A 34 22.92 -4.00 -12.70
N ARG A 35 21.66 -3.68 -12.99
CA ARG A 35 20.50 -4.56 -12.80
C ARG A 35 19.47 -4.37 -13.90
N CYS A 36 18.96 -5.49 -14.40
CA CYS A 36 18.15 -5.54 -15.61
C CYS A 36 16.91 -4.62 -15.55
N ALA A 37 16.20 -4.58 -14.43
CA ALA A 37 15.01 -3.75 -14.30
C ALA A 37 15.27 -2.31 -13.80
N LEU A 38 16.52 -1.91 -13.53
CA LEU A 38 16.83 -0.56 -13.03
C LEU A 38 17.07 0.42 -14.19
N PRO A 39 16.62 1.69 -14.09
CA PRO A 39 15.88 2.26 -12.97
C PRO A 39 14.47 1.68 -12.88
N TRP A 40 13.93 1.58 -11.66
CA TRP A 40 12.56 1.10 -11.43
C TRP A 40 11.67 2.22 -10.88
N PRO A 41 10.39 2.30 -11.26
CA PRO A 41 9.82 1.76 -12.48
C PRO A 41 10.48 2.32 -13.76
N SER A 42 10.31 1.66 -14.91
CA SER A 42 10.80 2.16 -16.20
C SER A 42 9.78 2.02 -17.31
N GLY A 43 9.59 3.11 -18.05
CA GLY A 43 8.77 3.12 -19.26
C GLY A 43 9.35 2.33 -20.43
N LEU A 44 10.56 1.75 -20.32
CA LEU A 44 11.05 0.77 -21.30
C LEU A 44 10.17 -0.48 -21.35
N PHE A 45 9.62 -0.88 -20.20
CA PHE A 45 8.79 -2.06 -20.07
C PHE A 45 7.29 -1.77 -20.25
N GLN A 46 6.95 -0.65 -20.92
CA GLN A 46 5.57 -0.24 -21.17
C GLN A 46 5.33 -0.11 -22.67
N GLU A 47 4.50 -1.00 -23.21
CA GLU A 47 4.17 -1.03 -24.63
C GLU A 47 2.73 -0.57 -24.88
N PRO A 48 2.42 0.08 -26.02
CA PRO A 48 1.06 0.42 -26.39
C PRO A 48 0.14 -0.81 -26.48
N ASP A 49 -1.01 -0.75 -25.80
CA ASP A 49 -2.08 -1.73 -25.88
C ASP A 49 -3.44 -1.05 -25.71
N GLU A 50 -4.16 -0.87 -26.83
CA GLU A 50 -5.47 -0.21 -26.86
C GLU A 50 -6.57 -1.01 -26.12
N ALA A 51 -6.33 -2.29 -25.78
CA ALA A 51 -7.26 -3.07 -24.97
C ALA A 51 -7.17 -2.71 -23.48
N MET A 52 -6.07 -2.10 -23.04
CA MET A 52 -5.86 -1.72 -21.64
C MET A 52 -6.43 -0.33 -21.36
N PRO A 53 -6.98 -0.05 -20.17
CA PRO A 53 -7.58 1.25 -19.86
C PRO A 53 -6.59 2.43 -19.94
N SER A 54 -5.31 2.23 -19.57
CA SER A 54 -4.27 3.25 -19.73
C SER A 54 -3.78 3.41 -21.18
N GLY A 55 -4.13 2.49 -22.08
CA GLY A 55 -3.55 2.37 -23.42
C GLY A 55 -2.14 1.77 -23.44
N LEU A 56 -1.65 1.27 -22.30
CA LEU A 56 -0.33 0.64 -22.15
C LEU A 56 -0.45 -0.72 -21.45
N ARG A 57 0.56 -1.58 -21.64
CA ARG A 57 0.72 -2.83 -20.90
C ARG A 57 2.16 -2.95 -20.38
N LEU A 58 2.32 -3.52 -19.18
CA LEU A 58 3.64 -3.93 -18.70
C LEU A 58 4.13 -5.18 -19.47
N VAL A 59 5.30 -5.07 -20.07
CA VAL A 59 5.97 -6.15 -20.79
C VAL A 59 7.37 -6.34 -20.20
N LEU A 60 7.47 -7.25 -19.24
CA LEU A 60 8.74 -7.67 -18.65
C LEU A 60 9.18 -8.98 -19.32
N SER A 61 10.46 -9.11 -19.66
CA SER A 61 10.99 -10.35 -20.22
C SER A 61 11.19 -11.39 -19.13
N ASP A 62 11.39 -12.65 -19.55
CA ASP A 62 11.66 -13.77 -18.65
C ASP A 62 12.89 -13.56 -17.76
N HIS A 63 13.76 -12.60 -18.06
CA HIS A 63 14.98 -12.31 -17.31
C HIS A 63 15.05 -10.87 -16.78
N THR A 64 13.96 -10.11 -16.86
CA THR A 64 13.89 -8.76 -16.27
C THR A 64 13.96 -8.79 -14.75
N LEU A 65 13.28 -9.76 -14.13
CA LEU A 65 13.24 -9.93 -12.67
C LEU A 65 14.46 -10.71 -12.15
N PRO A 66 14.81 -10.54 -10.85
CA PRO A 66 15.95 -11.21 -10.25
C PRO A 66 15.97 -12.74 -10.39
N VAL A 67 17.16 -13.32 -10.26
CA VAL A 67 17.40 -14.76 -10.20
C VAL A 67 17.77 -15.13 -8.76
N THR A 68 17.22 -16.24 -8.24
CA THR A 68 17.55 -16.72 -6.90
C THR A 68 18.95 -17.32 -6.83
N THR A 69 19.48 -17.50 -5.62
CA THR A 69 20.76 -18.17 -5.33
C THR A 69 20.80 -19.62 -5.87
N ASP A 70 19.64 -20.28 -5.94
CA ASP A 70 19.47 -21.62 -6.52
C ASP A 70 19.29 -21.63 -8.05
N GLY A 71 19.37 -20.46 -8.70
CA GLY A 71 19.27 -20.33 -10.15
C GLY A 71 17.83 -20.33 -10.69
N ILE A 72 16.83 -20.11 -9.81
CA ILE A 72 15.43 -19.99 -10.23
C ILE A 72 15.22 -18.58 -10.79
N GLN A 73 14.81 -18.50 -12.05
CA GLN A 73 14.42 -17.26 -12.70
C GLN A 73 13.00 -16.89 -12.27
N LEU A 74 12.83 -15.73 -11.65
CA LEU A 74 11.50 -15.22 -11.30
C LEU A 74 10.68 -14.92 -12.56
N ARG A 75 9.42 -15.33 -12.53
CA ARG A 75 8.50 -15.16 -13.66
C ARG A 75 7.76 -13.81 -13.59
N PRO A 76 7.60 -13.11 -14.71
CA PRO A 76 6.89 -11.83 -14.75
C PRO A 76 5.37 -11.97 -15.02
N ASP A 77 4.82 -13.18 -15.05
CA ASP A 77 3.46 -13.46 -15.50
C ASP A 77 2.37 -12.71 -14.70
N ALA A 78 2.60 -12.51 -13.40
CA ALA A 78 1.71 -11.72 -12.53
C ALA A 78 1.59 -10.24 -12.93
N TYR A 79 2.49 -9.72 -13.77
CA TYR A 79 2.47 -8.33 -14.27
C TYR A 79 1.86 -8.21 -15.66
N ALA A 80 1.63 -9.32 -16.37
CA ALA A 80 1.22 -9.31 -17.78
C ALA A 80 -0.16 -8.68 -18.04
N ASP A 81 -0.95 -8.51 -16.98
CA ASP A 81 -2.28 -7.91 -16.98
C ASP A 81 -2.30 -6.50 -16.38
N LYS A 82 -1.13 -5.91 -16.10
CA LYS A 82 -0.98 -4.57 -15.53
C LYS A 82 -0.76 -3.56 -16.62
N ASP A 83 -1.44 -2.42 -16.51
CA ASP A 83 -1.38 -1.32 -17.47
C ASP A 83 -0.48 -0.16 -17.02
N GLY A 84 0.27 -0.35 -15.93
CA GLY A 84 1.23 0.57 -15.37
C GLY A 84 1.70 0.14 -13.98
N TYR A 85 2.46 1.01 -13.32
CA TYR A 85 3.06 0.76 -12.00
C TYR A 85 2.22 1.32 -10.84
N SER A 86 2.41 0.80 -9.63
CA SER A 86 1.79 1.35 -8.41
C SER A 86 1.91 2.87 -8.32
N THR A 87 0.85 3.53 -7.85
CA THR A 87 0.84 4.97 -7.60
C THR A 87 1.74 5.38 -6.42
N LEU A 88 2.21 4.43 -5.63
CA LEU A 88 3.14 4.62 -4.53
C LEU A 88 4.39 3.73 -4.67
N SER A 89 4.71 3.29 -5.90
CA SER A 89 5.95 2.55 -6.16
C SER A 89 7.17 3.41 -5.78
N PRO A 90 8.16 2.86 -5.05
CA PRO A 90 9.42 3.55 -4.83
C PRO A 90 10.23 3.58 -6.12
N LEU A 91 10.95 4.68 -6.32
CA LEU A 91 11.73 4.95 -7.52
C LEU A 91 13.19 4.60 -7.25
N LEU A 92 13.70 3.54 -7.88
CA LEU A 92 15.02 2.98 -7.63
C LEU A 92 16.02 3.33 -8.73
N ALA A 93 17.23 3.68 -8.33
CA ALA A 93 18.40 3.76 -9.20
C ALA A 93 19.65 3.31 -8.43
N TRP A 94 20.72 2.96 -9.14
CA TRP A 94 21.99 2.60 -8.51
C TRP A 94 23.15 3.37 -9.15
N PHE A 95 24.06 3.85 -8.30
CA PHE A 95 25.23 4.62 -8.72
C PHE A 95 26.51 4.20 -7.97
N GLY A 96 26.48 3.07 -7.25
CA GLY A 96 27.47 2.75 -6.21
C GLY A 96 27.12 3.39 -4.86
N GLU A 97 28.12 3.55 -3.98
CA GLU A 97 27.92 4.21 -2.68
C GLU A 97 27.79 5.72 -2.87
N VAL A 98 26.56 6.20 -2.75
CA VAL A 98 26.17 7.61 -2.93
C VAL A 98 26.27 8.37 -1.60
N ASP A 99 26.69 9.63 -1.69
CA ASP A 99 26.52 10.62 -0.63
C ASP A 99 25.18 11.35 -0.77
N LEU A 100 24.35 11.25 0.28
CA LEU A 100 23.03 11.89 0.34
C LEU A 100 23.09 13.37 0.74
N GLU A 101 24.26 13.96 1.01
CA GLU A 101 24.39 15.38 1.35
C GLU A 101 23.67 16.26 0.31
N GLY A 102 22.77 17.13 0.78
CA GLY A 102 22.00 18.05 -0.07
C GLY A 102 20.92 17.37 -0.94
N THR A 103 20.59 16.10 -0.69
CA THR A 103 19.35 15.49 -1.18
C THR A 103 18.18 15.80 -0.23
N ILE A 104 16.96 15.46 -0.65
CA ILE A 104 15.74 15.79 0.10
C ILE A 104 15.52 14.71 1.18
N GLY A 105 15.68 15.06 2.45
CA GLY A 105 15.34 14.18 3.58
C GLY A 105 13.83 14.11 3.84
N HIS A 106 13.36 13.08 4.55
CA HIS A 106 11.95 12.96 4.94
C HIS A 106 11.52 14.00 6.00
N ASP A 107 12.48 14.63 6.66
CA ASP A 107 12.33 15.75 7.59
C ASP A 107 12.37 17.13 6.92
N ALA A 108 12.63 17.18 5.60
CA ALA A 108 12.76 18.41 4.82
C ALA A 108 12.09 18.29 3.43
N ILE A 109 10.93 17.61 3.37
CA ILE A 109 10.24 17.30 2.11
C ILE A 109 9.95 18.56 1.28
N GLU A 110 9.71 19.72 1.91
CA GLU A 110 9.49 21.01 1.24
C GLU A 110 10.62 21.41 0.28
N ALA A 111 11.82 20.87 0.46
CA ALA A 111 12.97 21.12 -0.40
C ALA A 111 12.75 20.64 -1.85
N TYR A 112 11.73 19.81 -2.13
CA TYR A 112 11.40 19.37 -3.50
C TYR A 112 11.09 20.51 -4.48
N LEU A 113 10.65 21.67 -3.98
CA LEU A 113 10.39 22.87 -4.78
C LEU A 113 11.64 23.73 -4.99
N GLU A 114 12.74 23.45 -4.29
CA GLU A 114 13.92 24.28 -4.41
C GLU A 114 14.50 24.23 -5.82
N PRO A 115 14.96 25.37 -6.37
CA PRO A 115 15.58 25.40 -7.69
C PRO A 115 16.84 24.54 -7.79
N GLY A 116 17.51 24.26 -6.65
CA GLY A 116 18.72 23.46 -6.54
C GLY A 116 18.50 21.97 -6.22
N ALA A 117 17.24 21.52 -6.10
CA ALA A 117 16.94 20.12 -5.77
C ALA A 117 17.70 19.16 -6.70
N LYS A 118 18.40 18.19 -6.09
CA LYS A 118 19.21 17.17 -6.79
C LYS A 118 18.34 16.13 -7.48
N THR A 119 17.15 15.88 -6.95
CA THR A 119 16.15 14.95 -7.47
C THR A 119 14.85 15.68 -7.74
N VAL A 120 14.20 15.36 -8.85
CA VAL A 120 12.86 15.85 -9.18
C VAL A 120 12.01 14.71 -9.74
N ILE A 121 10.73 14.71 -9.39
CA ILE A 121 9.69 13.90 -10.02
C ILE A 121 8.69 14.90 -10.59
N VAL A 122 8.27 14.73 -11.83
CA VAL A 122 7.39 15.68 -12.55
C VAL A 122 6.21 14.91 -13.14
N ASP A 123 4.99 15.35 -12.85
CA ASP A 123 3.81 14.91 -13.59
C ASP A 123 3.83 15.57 -14.97
N VAL A 124 3.87 14.77 -16.04
CA VAL A 124 4.05 15.30 -17.40
C VAL A 124 2.87 16.16 -17.85
N GLN A 125 1.66 15.83 -17.41
CA GLN A 125 0.44 16.49 -17.85
C GLN A 125 0.25 17.82 -17.12
N THR A 126 0.44 17.87 -15.80
CA THR A 126 0.29 19.10 -15.02
C THR A 126 1.54 19.98 -15.07
N GLY A 127 2.72 19.38 -15.28
CA GLY A 127 4.02 20.04 -15.19
C GLY A 127 4.46 20.32 -13.75
N GLU A 128 3.70 19.86 -12.75
CA GLU A 128 4.00 20.06 -11.34
C GLU A 128 5.06 19.08 -10.86
N ARG A 129 5.91 19.54 -9.93
CA ARG A 129 6.83 18.66 -9.22
C ARG A 129 6.05 17.88 -8.17
N VAL A 130 6.41 16.61 -7.97
CA VAL A 130 5.85 15.75 -6.93
C VAL A 130 6.74 15.77 -5.68
N PRO A 131 6.17 15.96 -4.48
CA PRO A 131 6.91 15.90 -3.23
C PRO A 131 7.44 14.48 -2.99
N HIS A 132 8.71 14.37 -2.60
CA HIS A 132 9.36 13.11 -2.34
C HIS A 132 10.56 13.31 -1.40
N PHE A 133 11.07 12.22 -0.85
CA PHE A 133 12.35 12.20 -0.15
C PHE A 133 13.27 11.12 -0.72
N VAL A 134 14.55 11.20 -0.39
CA VAL A 134 15.63 10.36 -0.90
C VAL A 134 16.27 9.60 0.26
N GLU A 135 16.50 8.31 0.05
CA GLU A 135 17.19 7.44 0.99
C GLU A 135 18.04 6.38 0.28
N LEU A 136 18.86 5.67 1.04
CA LEU A 136 19.55 4.47 0.60
C LEU A 136 18.89 3.24 1.21
N ASP A 137 18.98 2.10 0.53
CA ASP A 137 18.61 0.84 1.16
C ASP A 137 19.64 0.36 2.18
N MET A 138 19.45 0.73 3.45
CA MET A 138 20.32 0.33 4.56
C MET A 138 20.12 -1.10 5.03
N SER A 139 19.12 -1.83 4.50
CA SER A 139 18.96 -3.27 4.73
C SER A 139 20.01 -4.10 3.96
N ALA A 140 20.59 -3.51 2.90
CA ALA A 140 21.62 -4.08 2.06
C ALA A 140 23.06 -3.79 2.58
N ARG A 141 24.02 -4.60 2.12
CA ARG A 141 25.44 -4.41 2.42
C ARG A 141 25.99 -3.18 1.70
N GLU A 142 27.08 -2.63 2.23
CA GLU A 142 27.86 -1.61 1.50
C GLU A 142 28.30 -2.16 0.14
N GLY A 143 28.08 -1.37 -0.91
CA GLY A 143 28.26 -1.72 -2.33
C GLY A 143 26.96 -2.15 -3.03
N GLU A 144 25.94 -2.57 -2.28
CA GLU A 144 24.67 -3.09 -2.80
C GLU A 144 23.48 -2.15 -2.52
N ARG A 145 23.72 -0.96 -1.96
CA ARG A 145 22.65 -0.04 -1.60
C ARG A 145 22.10 0.67 -2.81
N VAL A 146 20.80 0.53 -3.06
CA VAL A 146 20.08 1.31 -4.07
C VAL A 146 19.71 2.68 -3.54
N LEU A 147 19.71 3.69 -4.42
CA LEU A 147 19.10 4.98 -4.17
C LEU A 147 17.59 4.85 -4.35
N ILE A 148 16.82 5.31 -3.36
CA ILE A 148 15.36 5.24 -3.35
C ILE A 148 14.81 6.66 -3.29
N LEU A 149 13.98 7.04 -4.26
CA LEU A 149 13.12 8.22 -4.20
C LEU A 149 11.71 7.76 -3.81
N ARG A 150 11.18 8.31 -2.72
CA ARG A 150 9.89 7.92 -2.14
C ARG A 150 8.85 9.03 -2.39
N PRO A 151 7.85 8.83 -3.26
CA PRO A 151 6.73 9.76 -3.35
C PRO A 151 6.10 9.98 -1.98
N ALA A 152 5.97 11.24 -1.55
CA ALA A 152 5.35 11.59 -0.28
C ALA A 152 3.83 11.65 -0.35
N VAL A 153 3.27 11.57 -1.57
CA VAL A 153 1.84 11.53 -1.90
C VAL A 153 1.63 10.49 -3.01
N PRO A 154 0.42 9.90 -3.12
CA PRO A 154 0.10 9.02 -4.25
C PRO A 154 0.21 9.77 -5.57
N LEU A 155 0.88 9.15 -6.54
CA LEU A 155 0.89 9.60 -7.93
C LEU A 155 -0.51 9.44 -8.54
N ARG A 156 -0.84 10.25 -9.56
CA ARG A 156 -2.16 10.14 -10.20
C ARG A 156 -2.24 8.84 -11.01
N HIS A 157 -3.34 8.09 -10.88
CA HIS A 157 -3.61 6.92 -11.72
C HIS A 157 -3.54 7.25 -13.22
N GLY A 158 -2.96 6.34 -14.01
CA GLY A 158 -2.83 6.47 -15.46
C GLY A 158 -1.98 7.65 -15.93
N ALA A 159 -1.24 8.32 -15.04
CA ALA A 159 -0.45 9.49 -15.39
C ALA A 159 1.02 9.14 -15.69
N GLN A 160 1.58 9.85 -16.66
CA GLN A 160 2.99 9.76 -17.02
C GLN A 160 3.81 10.69 -16.12
N HIS A 161 4.90 10.16 -15.57
CA HIS A 161 5.81 10.86 -14.69
C HIS A 161 7.24 10.79 -15.24
N VAL A 162 8.01 11.84 -14.99
CA VAL A 162 9.43 11.94 -15.36
C VAL A 162 10.27 12.16 -14.11
N VAL A 163 11.35 11.39 -13.98
CA VAL A 163 12.34 11.55 -12.91
C VAL A 163 13.60 12.18 -13.48
N GLY A 164 14.21 13.09 -12.73
CA GLY A 164 15.52 13.68 -13.06
C GLY A 164 16.43 13.72 -11.85
N ILE A 165 17.69 13.31 -12.04
CA ILE A 165 18.75 13.30 -11.02
C ILE A 165 19.94 14.13 -11.54
N ARG A 166 20.47 15.02 -10.69
CA ARG A 166 21.64 15.86 -10.95
C ARG A 166 22.42 16.17 -9.68
N GLY A 167 23.69 16.57 -9.82
CA GLY A 167 24.52 17.04 -8.71
C GLY A 167 24.74 16.04 -7.57
N LEU A 168 24.53 14.75 -7.83
CA LEU A 168 24.73 13.65 -6.90
C LEU A 168 26.21 13.22 -6.92
N SER A 169 26.74 12.91 -5.74
CA SER A 169 28.15 12.55 -5.52
C SER A 169 28.28 11.15 -4.95
N LEU A 170 29.45 10.53 -5.14
CA LEU A 170 29.82 9.30 -4.45
C LEU A 170 30.31 9.63 -3.03
N ALA A 171 30.18 8.68 -2.10
CA ALA A 171 30.68 8.79 -0.72
C ALA A 171 32.22 9.01 -0.65
N GLY A 172 32.97 8.52 -1.65
CA GLY A 172 34.41 8.78 -1.80
C GLY A 172 34.77 10.14 -2.43
N GLY A 173 33.76 10.97 -2.75
CA GLY A 173 33.90 12.21 -3.48
C GLY A 173 33.81 12.05 -5.01
N GLY A 174 33.53 13.17 -5.68
CA GLY A 174 33.31 13.21 -7.14
C GLY A 174 31.86 12.90 -7.55
N PRO A 175 31.47 13.26 -8.77
CA PRO A 175 30.11 13.05 -9.26
C PRO A 175 29.83 11.56 -9.47
N VAL A 176 28.57 11.14 -9.28
CA VAL A 176 28.15 9.81 -9.72
C VAL A 176 28.32 9.65 -11.24
N PRO A 177 28.66 8.43 -11.72
CA PRO A 177 28.86 8.18 -13.14
C PRO A 177 27.54 8.32 -13.91
N VAL A 178 27.67 8.72 -15.18
CA VAL A 178 26.58 8.76 -16.15
C VAL A 178 26.76 7.53 -17.05
N SER A 179 25.74 6.66 -17.13
CA SER A 179 25.84 5.47 -17.97
C SER A 179 26.03 5.85 -19.44
N PRO A 180 26.76 5.05 -20.25
CA PRO A 180 26.92 5.33 -21.67
C PRO A 180 25.59 5.47 -22.43
N ALA A 181 24.58 4.68 -22.04
CA ALA A 181 23.25 4.73 -22.61
C ALA A 181 22.55 6.06 -22.34
N PHE A 182 22.52 6.50 -21.08
CA PHE A 182 21.92 7.79 -20.74
C PHE A 182 22.70 8.96 -21.34
N ALA A 183 24.04 8.90 -21.36
CA ALA A 183 24.87 9.89 -22.04
C ALA A 183 24.54 9.99 -23.53
N ALA A 184 24.28 8.87 -24.22
CA ALA A 184 23.92 8.88 -25.64
C ALA A 184 22.56 9.56 -25.91
N LEU A 185 21.57 9.35 -25.02
CA LEU A 185 20.28 10.05 -25.08
C LEU A 185 20.45 11.53 -24.74
N ARG A 186 21.10 11.85 -23.62
CA ARG A 186 21.33 13.22 -23.14
C ARG A 186 22.16 14.05 -24.10
N ASP A 187 23.16 13.48 -24.76
CA ASP A 187 24.08 14.25 -25.60
C ASP A 187 23.77 14.13 -27.09
N GLY A 188 22.70 13.41 -27.46
CA GLY A 188 22.24 13.29 -28.85
C GLY A 188 23.13 12.41 -29.73
N HIS A 189 23.88 11.47 -29.13
CA HIS A 189 24.73 10.54 -29.86
C HIS A 189 23.94 9.31 -30.28
N PRO A 190 23.90 8.95 -31.59
CA PRO A 190 23.25 7.72 -32.04
C PRO A 190 24.03 6.49 -31.59
N THR A 191 23.31 5.41 -31.32
CA THR A 191 23.85 4.10 -30.91
C THR A 191 23.37 3.01 -31.87
N ARG A 192 23.78 1.76 -31.60
CA ARG A 192 23.24 0.55 -32.27
C ARG A 192 22.37 -0.27 -31.33
N ASP A 193 22.16 0.22 -30.12
CA ASP A 193 21.42 -0.44 -29.06
C ASP A 193 19.93 -0.10 -29.24
N VAL A 194 19.11 -1.11 -29.50
CA VAL A 194 17.68 -0.92 -29.73
C VAL A 194 16.95 -0.38 -28.50
N ASP A 195 17.37 -0.75 -27.29
CA ASP A 195 16.76 -0.30 -26.04
C ASP A 195 17.08 1.18 -25.75
N VAL A 196 18.17 1.69 -26.32
CA VAL A 196 18.48 3.13 -26.31
C VAL A 196 17.70 3.85 -27.40
N GLU A 197 17.78 3.38 -28.65
CA GLU A 197 17.17 4.08 -29.78
C GLU A 197 15.64 4.07 -29.73
N SER A 198 15.00 3.02 -29.20
CA SER A 198 13.53 2.96 -29.05
C SER A 198 12.97 4.04 -28.13
N ARG A 199 13.79 4.57 -27.21
CA ARG A 199 13.39 5.62 -26.27
C ARG A 199 13.78 7.02 -26.70
N ARG A 200 14.57 7.19 -27.77
CA ARG A 200 15.08 8.51 -28.17
C ARG A 200 13.95 9.53 -28.38
N ASP A 201 12.88 9.11 -29.05
CA ASP A 201 11.72 9.97 -29.31
C ASP A 201 11.02 10.41 -28.03
N VAL A 202 10.80 9.51 -27.05
CA VAL A 202 10.18 9.88 -25.76
C VAL A 202 11.11 10.78 -24.94
N PHE A 203 12.42 10.60 -25.03
CA PHE A 203 13.37 11.48 -24.35
C PHE A 203 13.32 12.91 -24.89
N GLU A 204 13.31 13.07 -26.22
CA GLU A 204 13.28 14.38 -26.87
C GLU A 204 11.90 15.07 -26.78
N SER A 205 10.81 14.30 -26.84
CA SER A 205 9.44 14.84 -26.85
C SER A 205 8.81 14.99 -25.46
N VAL A 206 9.21 14.19 -24.48
CA VAL A 206 8.59 14.15 -23.14
C VAL A 206 9.61 14.42 -22.04
N VAL A 207 10.65 13.59 -21.89
CA VAL A 207 11.54 13.61 -20.71
C VAL A 207 12.25 14.95 -20.56
N PHE A 208 13.05 15.36 -21.55
CA PHE A 208 13.80 16.61 -21.46
C PHE A 208 12.88 17.85 -21.44
N PRO A 209 11.81 17.93 -22.26
CA PRO A 209 10.87 19.04 -22.15
C PRO A 209 10.18 19.16 -20.79
N ALA A 210 9.76 18.05 -20.16
CA ALA A 210 9.14 18.07 -18.84
C ALA A 210 10.12 18.58 -17.77
N LEU A 211 11.35 18.07 -17.76
CA LEU A 211 12.40 18.50 -16.84
C LEU A 211 12.80 19.96 -17.06
N ALA A 212 12.92 20.41 -18.31
CA ALA A 212 13.22 21.80 -18.63
C ALA A 212 12.13 22.76 -18.14
N ARG A 213 10.85 22.41 -18.29
CA ARG A 213 9.72 23.18 -17.72
C ARG A 213 9.77 23.21 -16.20
N ALA A 214 10.23 22.13 -15.58
CA ALA A 214 10.46 22.06 -14.13
C ALA A 214 11.79 22.72 -13.69
N GLY A 215 12.53 23.39 -14.58
CA GLY A 215 13.75 24.14 -14.23
C GLY A 215 15.02 23.28 -14.10
N VAL A 216 15.03 22.07 -14.66
CA VAL A 216 16.20 21.19 -14.69
C VAL A 216 16.76 21.13 -16.12
N ALA A 217 17.98 21.62 -16.30
CA ALA A 217 18.63 21.66 -17.61
C ALA A 217 19.18 20.29 -18.01
N ARG A 218 19.03 19.96 -19.30
CA ARG A 218 19.43 18.67 -19.89
C ARG A 218 20.90 18.31 -19.65
N ASP A 219 21.80 19.28 -19.77
CA ASP A 219 23.25 19.12 -19.60
C ASP A 219 23.69 18.89 -18.14
N GLN A 220 22.80 19.14 -17.17
CA GLN A 220 23.05 18.89 -15.75
C GLN A 220 22.67 17.47 -15.31
N LEU A 221 21.93 16.73 -16.13
CA LEU A 221 21.37 15.43 -15.74
C LEU A 221 22.45 14.36 -15.66
N GLN A 222 22.41 13.59 -14.57
CA GLN A 222 23.19 12.36 -14.38
C GLN A 222 22.36 11.11 -14.70
N LEU A 223 21.04 11.17 -14.49
CA LEU A 223 20.07 10.17 -14.91
C LEU A 223 18.70 10.84 -15.08
N ALA A 224 17.92 10.38 -16.05
CA ALA A 224 16.51 10.70 -16.16
C ALA A 224 15.78 9.56 -16.87
N TRP A 225 14.50 9.37 -16.53
CA TRP A 225 13.64 8.38 -17.18
C TRP A 225 12.18 8.78 -17.00
N GLN A 226 11.28 8.09 -17.69
CA GLN A 226 9.84 8.24 -17.53
C GLN A 226 9.18 6.89 -17.26
N PHE A 227 8.00 6.92 -16.65
CA PHE A 227 7.12 5.77 -16.47
C PHE A 227 5.68 6.25 -16.36
N THR A 228 4.72 5.33 -16.55
CA THR A 228 3.29 5.58 -16.39
C THR A 228 2.73 4.69 -15.28
N THR A 229 1.99 5.30 -14.36
CA THR A 229 1.30 4.59 -13.28
C THR A 229 0.06 3.86 -13.79
N ILE A 230 -0.32 2.78 -13.12
CA ILE A 230 -1.50 1.96 -13.36
C ILE A 230 -2.78 2.81 -13.42
N SER A 231 -3.69 2.48 -14.33
CA SER A 231 -5.02 3.12 -14.37
C SER A 231 -5.83 2.72 -13.14
N ARG A 232 -6.83 3.55 -12.81
CA ARG A 232 -7.75 3.25 -11.69
C ARG A 232 -8.56 1.98 -11.98
N ASP A 233 -8.98 1.79 -13.22
CA ASP A 233 -9.79 0.65 -13.65
C ASP A 233 -9.00 -0.66 -13.54
N ASN A 234 -7.73 -0.68 -13.95
CA ASN A 234 -6.89 -1.87 -13.82
C ASN A 234 -6.50 -2.15 -12.35
N ALA A 235 -6.26 -1.10 -11.56
CA ALA A 235 -5.91 -1.23 -10.15
C ALA A 235 -7.08 -1.73 -9.28
N LEU A 236 -8.28 -1.18 -9.48
CA LEU A 236 -9.40 -1.37 -8.55
C LEU A 236 -10.62 -2.07 -9.17
N GLY A 237 -10.67 -2.26 -10.49
CA GLY A 237 -11.85 -2.81 -11.16
C GLY A 237 -12.23 -4.21 -10.69
N ARG A 238 -11.25 -5.07 -10.39
CA ARG A 238 -11.49 -6.45 -9.93
C ARG A 238 -12.14 -6.49 -8.55
N VAL A 239 -11.54 -5.81 -7.58
CA VAL A 239 -12.05 -5.76 -6.21
C VAL A 239 -13.40 -5.02 -6.12
N LEU A 240 -13.64 -4.02 -6.98
CA LEU A 240 -14.96 -3.41 -7.15
C LEU A 240 -15.99 -4.40 -7.67
N TRP A 241 -15.62 -5.24 -8.64
CA TRP A 241 -16.49 -6.30 -9.14
C TRP A 241 -16.82 -7.32 -8.03
N LEU A 242 -15.82 -7.76 -7.24
CA LEU A 242 -16.04 -8.68 -6.10
C LEU A 242 -17.04 -8.07 -5.12
N ARG A 243 -16.84 -6.80 -4.74
CA ARG A 243 -17.73 -6.06 -3.83
C ARG A 243 -19.17 -6.05 -4.36
N ASP A 244 -19.36 -5.71 -5.62
CA ASP A 244 -20.71 -5.58 -6.18
C ASP A 244 -21.39 -6.94 -6.34
N ASP A 245 -20.65 -7.98 -6.74
CA ASP A 245 -21.16 -9.36 -6.86
C ASP A 245 -21.52 -9.96 -5.49
N VAL A 246 -20.68 -9.81 -4.45
CA VAL A 246 -20.99 -10.32 -3.11
C VAL A 246 -22.22 -9.61 -2.54
N LEU A 247 -22.32 -8.29 -2.65
CA LEU A 247 -23.48 -7.51 -2.18
C LEU A 247 -24.77 -7.94 -2.88
N ALA A 248 -24.71 -8.20 -4.19
CA ALA A 248 -25.87 -8.67 -4.95
C ALA A 248 -26.33 -10.07 -4.53
N ARG A 249 -25.41 -10.97 -4.18
CA ARG A 249 -25.71 -12.34 -3.76
C ARG A 249 -26.29 -12.43 -2.37
N VAL A 250 -25.68 -11.73 -1.40
CA VAL A 250 -26.09 -11.80 0.00
C VAL A 250 -27.31 -10.93 0.31
N GLY A 251 -27.55 -9.89 -0.50
CA GLY A 251 -28.67 -8.98 -0.30
C GLY A 251 -28.62 -8.24 1.04
N SER A 252 -29.75 -7.67 1.45
CA SER A 252 -29.84 -6.87 2.69
C SER A 252 -29.94 -7.71 3.97
N GLY A 253 -30.35 -8.98 3.88
CA GLY A 253 -30.38 -9.90 5.03
C GLY A 253 -29.01 -10.48 5.37
N GLY A 254 -28.06 -10.40 4.42
CA GLY A 254 -26.74 -11.03 4.54
C GLY A 254 -26.75 -12.51 4.16
N PRO A 255 -25.57 -13.15 4.18
CA PRO A 255 -25.43 -14.56 3.88
C PRO A 255 -26.12 -15.47 4.92
N PRO A 256 -26.50 -16.71 4.54
CA PRO A 256 -26.87 -17.74 5.50
C PRO A 256 -25.73 -18.00 6.48
N TYR A 257 -26.07 -18.24 7.75
CA TYR A 257 -25.10 -18.50 8.82
C TYR A 257 -25.55 -19.65 9.72
N THR A 258 -24.57 -20.23 10.43
CA THR A 258 -24.76 -21.24 11.46
C THR A 258 -24.00 -20.83 12.71
N LEU A 259 -24.70 -20.69 13.85
CA LEU A 259 -24.05 -20.51 15.14
C LEU A 259 -23.50 -21.85 15.63
N THR A 260 -22.22 -21.87 15.97
CA THR A 260 -21.49 -23.10 16.36
C THR A 260 -21.30 -23.19 17.86
N GLU A 261 -21.10 -22.06 18.53
CA GLU A 261 -20.85 -22.00 19.96
C GLU A 261 -21.34 -20.67 20.56
N VAL A 262 -21.84 -20.73 21.79
CA VAL A 262 -22.19 -19.56 22.60
C VAL A 262 -21.53 -19.73 23.96
N GLU A 263 -20.54 -18.89 24.23
CA GLU A 263 -19.91 -18.75 25.54
C GLU A 263 -20.65 -17.67 26.34
N GLU A 264 -21.24 -18.03 27.49
CA GLU A 264 -21.82 -17.06 28.42
C GLU A 264 -20.76 -16.57 29.41
N GLY A 265 -20.70 -15.26 29.63
CA GLY A 265 -19.94 -14.62 30.69
C GLY A 265 -20.80 -14.33 31.93
N ASP A 266 -20.15 -13.99 33.04
CA ASP A 266 -20.83 -13.64 34.29
C ASP A 266 -20.57 -12.17 34.63
N CYS A 267 -21.49 -11.29 34.20
CA CYS A 267 -21.41 -9.85 34.47
C CYS A 267 -21.46 -9.47 35.95
N SER A 268 -21.75 -10.41 36.86
CA SER A 268 -21.65 -10.16 38.30
C SER A 268 -20.21 -10.26 38.83
N VAL A 269 -19.27 -10.78 38.04
CA VAL A 269 -17.85 -10.87 38.37
C VAL A 269 -17.16 -9.54 38.10
N GLU A 270 -16.48 -9.00 39.10
CA GLU A 270 -15.69 -7.77 38.96
C GLU A 270 -14.60 -7.93 37.88
N GLY A 271 -14.59 -7.01 36.91
CA GLY A 271 -13.66 -7.02 35.78
C GLY A 271 -14.09 -7.89 34.60
N GLU A 272 -15.24 -8.57 34.68
CA GLU A 272 -15.88 -9.15 33.49
C GLU A 272 -16.59 -8.04 32.70
N HIS A 273 -16.34 -8.00 31.40
CA HIS A 273 -16.88 -6.98 30.49
C HIS A 273 -17.79 -7.56 29.43
N ILE A 274 -17.80 -8.89 29.26
CA ILE A 274 -18.51 -9.56 28.18
C ILE A 274 -19.56 -10.50 28.74
N ALA A 275 -20.81 -10.25 28.36
CA ALA A 275 -21.91 -11.12 28.70
C ALA A 275 -21.95 -12.37 27.85
N ARG A 276 -21.58 -12.27 26.57
CA ARG A 276 -21.66 -13.39 25.63
C ARG A 276 -20.64 -13.25 24.51
N THR A 277 -20.00 -14.38 24.15
CA THR A 277 -19.26 -14.53 22.90
C THR A 277 -19.95 -15.59 22.05
N VAL A 278 -20.34 -15.22 20.83
CA VAL A 278 -21.03 -16.09 19.87
C VAL A 278 -20.08 -16.38 18.72
N TYR A 279 -19.87 -17.65 18.41
CA TYR A 279 -19.13 -18.10 17.23
C TYR A 279 -20.08 -18.70 16.22
N GLY A 280 -19.71 -18.57 14.96
CA GLY A 280 -20.43 -19.21 13.88
C GLY A 280 -19.64 -19.22 12.59
N THR A 281 -20.26 -19.80 11.59
CA THR A 281 -19.82 -19.74 10.19
C THR A 281 -20.90 -19.09 9.34
N PHE A 282 -20.51 -18.46 8.25
CA PHE A 282 -21.44 -18.03 7.21
C PHE A 282 -20.96 -18.41 5.82
N THR A 283 -21.91 -18.58 4.91
CA THR A 283 -21.64 -18.97 3.53
C THR A 283 -21.30 -17.73 2.70
N SER A 284 -20.05 -17.61 2.25
CA SER A 284 -19.57 -16.53 1.37
C SER A 284 -19.33 -17.05 -0.05
N PRO A 285 -19.54 -16.23 -1.10
CA PRO A 285 -18.99 -16.51 -2.42
C PRO A 285 -17.47 -16.74 -2.38
N LEU A 286 -17.02 -17.80 -3.05
CA LEU A 286 -15.62 -18.08 -3.32
C LEU A 286 -15.25 -17.50 -4.69
N TYR A 287 -14.20 -16.69 -4.75
CA TYR A 287 -13.66 -16.11 -5.98
C TYR A 287 -12.26 -16.62 -6.29
N THR A 288 -11.60 -17.33 -5.38
CA THR A 288 -10.35 -18.03 -5.65
C THR A 288 -10.59 -19.41 -6.24
N ASP A 289 -9.59 -19.97 -6.91
CA ASP A 289 -9.64 -21.30 -7.51
C ASP A 289 -9.75 -22.43 -6.46
N VAL A 290 -9.13 -22.20 -5.31
CA VAL A 290 -9.22 -23.04 -4.10
C VAL A 290 -9.39 -22.19 -2.85
N ASP A 291 -10.00 -22.77 -1.81
CA ASP A 291 -10.16 -22.14 -0.49
C ASP A 291 -9.03 -22.50 0.49
N GLU A 292 -7.78 -22.33 0.07
CA GLU A 292 -6.59 -22.65 0.86
C GLU A 292 -5.47 -21.63 0.60
N PRO A 293 -4.53 -21.44 1.54
CA PRO A 293 -3.35 -20.60 1.32
C PRO A 293 -2.65 -20.90 -0.02
N GLY A 294 -2.37 -19.84 -0.78
CA GLY A 294 -1.83 -19.95 -2.14
C GLY A 294 -2.86 -20.01 -3.28
N GLY A 295 -4.16 -20.05 -2.97
CA GLY A 295 -5.21 -19.89 -4.00
C GLY A 295 -5.11 -18.54 -4.73
N VAL A 296 -5.53 -18.51 -5.99
CA VAL A 296 -5.50 -17.34 -6.88
C VAL A 296 -6.91 -16.95 -7.30
N LEU A 297 -7.15 -15.68 -7.63
CA LEU A 297 -8.47 -15.27 -8.13
C LEU A 297 -8.79 -16.01 -9.43
N THR A 298 -9.95 -16.67 -9.46
CA THR A 298 -10.49 -17.29 -10.67
C THR A 298 -10.94 -16.19 -11.62
N ARG A 299 -10.42 -16.20 -12.85
CA ARG A 299 -10.67 -15.14 -13.83
C ARG A 299 -11.31 -15.70 -15.10
N GLY A 300 -12.28 -14.98 -15.64
CA GLY A 300 -12.90 -15.26 -16.92
C GLY A 300 -12.01 -14.89 -18.12
N PRO A 301 -12.46 -15.14 -19.36
CA PRO A 301 -11.71 -14.78 -20.57
C PRO A 301 -11.42 -13.27 -20.72
N ASP A 302 -12.18 -12.42 -20.03
CA ASP A 302 -12.00 -10.97 -19.98
C ASP A 302 -11.05 -10.51 -18.86
N GLY A 303 -10.46 -11.45 -18.10
CA GLY A 303 -9.58 -11.16 -16.98
C GLY A 303 -10.29 -10.66 -15.71
N MET A 304 -11.63 -10.63 -15.72
CA MET A 304 -12.43 -10.27 -14.56
C MET A 304 -12.66 -11.48 -13.65
N PRO A 305 -12.80 -11.26 -12.34
CA PRO A 305 -13.07 -12.35 -11.40
C PRO A 305 -14.38 -13.06 -11.72
N VAL A 306 -14.47 -14.34 -11.39
CA VAL A 306 -15.69 -15.12 -11.53
C VAL A 306 -16.01 -15.82 -10.23
N TYR A 307 -17.31 -15.96 -9.96
CA TYR A 307 -17.80 -16.79 -8.87
C TYR A 307 -17.42 -18.26 -9.10
N ASN A 308 -16.79 -18.86 -8.10
CA ASN A 308 -16.25 -20.22 -8.12
C ASN A 308 -16.85 -21.11 -7.01
N GLY A 309 -18.14 -20.93 -6.74
CA GLY A 309 -18.85 -21.68 -5.68
C GLY A 309 -18.89 -20.91 -4.37
N ASP A 310 -19.26 -21.61 -3.30
CA ASP A 310 -19.40 -21.03 -1.96
C ASP A 310 -18.34 -21.63 -1.02
N LYS A 311 -17.97 -20.88 0.00
CA LYS A 311 -17.12 -21.30 1.12
C LYS A 311 -17.73 -20.90 2.46
N GLU A 312 -17.25 -21.52 3.53
CA GLU A 312 -17.60 -21.13 4.90
C GLU A 312 -16.56 -20.17 5.46
N VAL A 313 -17.01 -19.14 6.17
CA VAL A 313 -16.16 -18.14 6.81
C VAL A 313 -16.50 -18.08 8.29
N ASP A 314 -15.48 -18.23 9.13
CA ASP A 314 -15.63 -18.14 10.59
C ASP A 314 -15.80 -16.68 11.03
N PHE A 315 -16.70 -16.47 11.99
CA PHE A 315 -16.88 -15.19 12.65
C PHE A 315 -17.05 -15.34 14.17
N MET A 316 -16.77 -14.25 14.89
CA MET A 316 -17.06 -14.12 16.30
C MET A 316 -17.77 -12.80 16.57
N VAL A 317 -18.84 -12.85 17.36
CA VAL A 317 -19.55 -11.68 17.91
C VAL A 317 -19.34 -11.62 19.41
N ARG A 318 -19.01 -10.43 19.94
CA ARG A 318 -18.90 -10.19 21.39
C ARG A 318 -19.95 -9.16 21.82
N ILE A 319 -20.72 -9.54 22.83
CA ILE A 319 -21.79 -8.73 23.42
C ILE A 319 -21.34 -8.30 24.82
N PRO A 320 -21.16 -6.99 25.07
CA PRO A 320 -20.74 -6.49 26.37
C PRO A 320 -21.81 -6.65 27.47
N CYS A 321 -21.34 -6.62 28.72
CA CYS A 321 -22.20 -6.65 29.90
C CYS A 321 -23.16 -5.46 29.95
N SER A 322 -22.73 -4.28 29.56
CA SER A 322 -23.57 -3.08 29.52
C SER A 322 -24.87 -3.25 28.73
N LEU A 323 -24.88 -4.03 27.63
CA LEU A 323 -26.08 -4.32 26.84
C LEU A 323 -27.02 -5.34 27.48
N VAL A 324 -26.52 -6.18 28.40
CA VAL A 324 -27.30 -7.21 29.09
C VAL A 324 -27.82 -6.74 30.44
N GLU A 325 -27.07 -5.92 31.15
CA GLU A 325 -27.47 -5.33 32.44
C GLU A 325 -28.53 -4.23 32.28
N GLU A 326 -28.54 -3.55 31.13
CA GLU A 326 -29.57 -2.58 30.74
C GLU A 326 -30.26 -2.99 29.42
N PRO A 327 -31.14 -4.02 29.45
CA PRO A 327 -31.85 -4.49 28.26
C PRO A 327 -32.74 -3.43 27.63
N GLY A 328 -32.96 -3.55 26.32
CA GLY A 328 -33.90 -2.71 25.56
C GLY A 328 -33.28 -1.47 24.91
N THR A 329 -31.97 -1.25 25.07
CA THR A 329 -31.21 -0.28 24.27
C THR A 329 -30.10 -1.01 23.52
N GLY A 330 -30.28 -1.17 22.20
CA GLY A 330 -29.30 -1.83 21.34
C GLY A 330 -28.05 -1.00 21.15
N GLY A 331 -26.95 -1.70 20.85
CA GLY A 331 -25.62 -1.14 20.64
C GLY A 331 -25.28 -0.96 19.17
N ARG A 332 -24.26 -0.13 18.92
CA ARG A 332 -23.66 0.04 17.60
C ARG A 332 -22.79 -1.17 17.25
N VAL A 333 -22.80 -1.59 15.99
CA VAL A 333 -21.85 -2.60 15.50
C VAL A 333 -20.48 -1.98 15.25
N ILE A 334 -19.43 -2.59 15.80
CA ILE A 334 -18.03 -2.32 15.47
C ILE A 334 -17.39 -3.56 14.85
N GLN A 335 -16.78 -3.41 13.68
CA GLN A 335 -16.02 -4.47 13.05
C GLN A 335 -14.53 -4.29 13.34
N TYR A 336 -13.88 -5.31 13.90
CA TYR A 336 -12.50 -5.21 14.38
C TYR A 336 -11.50 -6.02 13.55
N GLY A 337 -10.50 -5.34 12.95
CA GLY A 337 -9.41 -5.94 12.15
C GLY A 337 -8.18 -6.31 12.97
N HIS A 338 -7.77 -7.58 12.87
CA HIS A 338 -6.62 -8.14 13.58
C HIS A 338 -5.25 -7.74 12.98
N GLY A 339 -4.19 -7.90 13.78
CA GLY A 339 -2.80 -7.64 13.43
C GLY A 339 -2.16 -8.66 12.48
N LEU A 340 -0.84 -8.53 12.27
CA LEU A 340 -0.10 -9.28 11.25
C LEU A 340 -0.23 -10.79 11.46
N LEU A 341 -0.81 -11.48 10.47
CA LEU A 341 -1.03 -12.93 10.49
C LEU A 341 -1.75 -13.43 11.75
N GLY A 342 -2.59 -12.57 12.32
CA GLY A 342 -3.42 -12.87 13.48
C GLY A 342 -4.70 -13.61 13.11
N SER A 343 -5.66 -13.57 14.03
CA SER A 343 -6.98 -14.16 13.84
C SER A 343 -8.06 -13.31 14.47
N LEU A 344 -9.32 -13.67 14.21
CA LEU A 344 -10.51 -13.11 14.82
C LEU A 344 -10.45 -13.11 16.36
N GLY A 345 -9.64 -14.00 16.95
CA GLY A 345 -9.41 -14.11 18.39
C GLY A 345 -8.81 -12.86 19.03
N GLU A 346 -8.13 -11.99 18.28
CA GLU A 346 -7.65 -10.70 18.80
C GLU A 346 -8.79 -9.80 19.30
N GLY A 347 -10.01 -9.99 18.76
CA GLY A 347 -11.22 -9.35 19.25
C GLY A 347 -11.53 -9.65 20.71
N ARG A 348 -10.88 -10.66 21.32
CA ARG A 348 -10.99 -11.03 22.74
C ARG A 348 -10.04 -10.27 23.68
N SER A 349 -9.20 -9.39 23.16
CA SER A 349 -8.24 -8.64 23.99
C SER A 349 -8.94 -7.81 25.08
N GLY A 350 -8.28 -7.68 26.25
CA GLY A 350 -8.85 -7.02 27.44
C GLY A 350 -9.28 -5.58 27.16
N TYR A 351 -8.39 -4.78 26.57
CA TYR A 351 -8.68 -3.38 26.25
C TYR A 351 -9.87 -3.21 25.30
N LEU A 352 -10.06 -4.12 24.33
CA LEU A 352 -11.26 -4.09 23.47
C LEU A 352 -12.51 -4.47 24.24
N SER A 353 -12.42 -5.44 25.14
CA SER A 353 -13.55 -5.85 25.99
C SER A 353 -14.04 -4.67 26.84
N GLU A 354 -13.11 -3.99 27.50
CA GLU A 354 -13.38 -2.77 28.26
C GLU A 354 -13.96 -1.66 27.39
N LEU A 355 -13.36 -1.43 26.21
CA LEU A 355 -13.79 -0.39 25.27
C LEU A 355 -15.22 -0.63 24.78
N ILE A 356 -15.56 -1.83 24.31
CA ILE A 356 -16.91 -2.08 23.78
C ILE A 356 -17.96 -2.09 24.89
N ASP A 357 -17.59 -2.48 26.10
CA ASP A 357 -18.47 -2.44 27.27
C ASP A 357 -18.79 -1.01 27.69
N ALA A 358 -17.76 -0.16 27.81
CA ALA A 358 -17.90 1.25 28.15
C ALA A 358 -18.76 2.03 27.14
N ASN A 359 -18.78 1.61 25.88
CA ASN A 359 -19.47 2.32 24.80
C ASN A 359 -20.73 1.59 24.29
N ARG A 360 -21.11 0.47 24.91
CA ARG A 360 -22.26 -0.36 24.50
C ARG A 360 -22.18 -0.78 23.01
N TRP A 361 -21.01 -1.19 22.55
CA TRP A 361 -20.81 -1.65 21.17
C TRP A 361 -20.85 -3.18 21.07
N VAL A 362 -21.43 -3.69 19.99
CA VAL A 362 -21.38 -5.11 19.63
C VAL A 362 -20.23 -5.30 18.65
N LEU A 363 -19.24 -6.10 19.04
CA LEU A 363 -18.05 -6.32 18.23
C LEU A 363 -18.21 -7.54 17.35
N ILE A 364 -17.86 -7.44 16.07
CA ILE A 364 -17.69 -8.57 15.16
C ILE A 364 -16.27 -8.64 14.60
N SER A 365 -15.69 -9.84 14.62
CA SER A 365 -14.36 -10.13 14.08
C SER A 365 -14.39 -11.31 13.11
N GLN A 366 -13.53 -11.24 12.10
CA GLN A 366 -13.28 -12.27 11.09
C GLN A 366 -11.77 -12.32 10.81
N ASN A 367 -11.31 -13.40 10.18
CA ASN A 367 -9.93 -13.49 9.71
C ASN A 367 -9.76 -12.66 8.42
N TRP A 368 -8.59 -12.06 8.23
CA TRP A 368 -8.17 -11.51 6.95
C TRP A 368 -7.67 -12.65 6.05
N THR A 369 -8.55 -13.28 5.28
CA THR A 369 -8.12 -14.26 4.27
C THR A 369 -7.00 -13.67 3.41
N GLY A 370 -5.86 -14.36 3.32
CA GLY A 370 -4.66 -13.88 2.63
C GLY A 370 -3.62 -13.24 3.55
N MET A 371 -3.99 -12.82 4.76
CA MET A 371 -3.11 -12.22 5.78
C MET A 371 -3.50 -12.68 7.20
N SER A 372 -3.92 -13.94 7.35
CA SER A 372 -4.33 -14.55 8.63
C SER A 372 -3.32 -15.59 9.12
N GLU A 373 -3.55 -16.14 10.32
CA GLU A 373 -2.75 -17.24 10.87
C GLU A 373 -2.73 -18.48 9.95
N LEU A 374 -3.77 -18.66 9.13
CA LEU A 374 -3.83 -19.75 8.15
C LEU A 374 -2.79 -19.57 7.04
N ASP A 375 -2.45 -18.32 6.71
CA ASP A 375 -1.49 -17.98 5.67
C ASP A 375 -0.04 -17.96 6.20
N ALA A 376 0.16 -18.03 7.53
CA ALA A 376 1.45 -17.82 8.20
C ALA A 376 2.54 -18.84 7.81
N LEU A 377 2.15 -20.08 7.47
CA LEU A 377 3.10 -21.08 6.97
C LEU A 377 3.37 -20.91 5.47
N TYR A 378 2.35 -20.56 4.69
CA TYR A 378 2.44 -20.49 3.24
C TYR A 378 3.35 -19.37 2.77
N ILE A 379 3.18 -18.16 3.33
CA ILE A 379 3.93 -16.96 2.91
C ILE A 379 5.45 -17.16 2.95
N PRO A 380 6.08 -17.57 4.07
CA PRO A 380 7.52 -17.76 4.11
C PRO A 380 8.00 -18.89 3.18
N LEU A 381 7.20 -19.94 2.97
CA LEU A 381 7.53 -21.01 2.02
C LEU A 381 7.51 -20.50 0.58
N MET A 382 6.50 -19.72 0.19
CA MET A 382 6.42 -19.09 -1.12
C MET A 382 7.63 -18.17 -1.36
N LEU A 383 8.00 -17.32 -0.40
CA LEU A 383 9.17 -16.43 -0.52
C LEU A 383 10.52 -17.18 -0.58
N ALA A 384 10.60 -18.38 -0.01
CA ALA A 384 11.81 -19.20 -0.05
C ALA A 384 11.94 -19.98 -1.37
N PHE A 385 10.83 -20.51 -1.89
CA PHE A 385 10.86 -21.53 -2.96
C PHE A 385 10.37 -21.03 -4.32
N ASP A 386 9.35 -20.16 -4.38
CA ASP A 386 8.90 -19.55 -5.64
C ASP A 386 8.29 -18.16 -5.41
N PRO A 387 9.12 -17.11 -5.28
CA PRO A 387 8.65 -15.74 -5.10
C PRO A 387 7.81 -15.19 -6.26
N SER A 388 7.77 -15.88 -7.41
CA SER A 388 6.91 -15.49 -8.54
C SER A 388 5.42 -15.60 -8.18
N ASP A 389 5.08 -16.48 -7.22
CA ASP A 389 3.71 -16.71 -6.75
C ASP A 389 3.25 -15.67 -5.72
N PHE A 390 4.00 -14.58 -5.56
CA PHE A 390 3.67 -13.49 -4.64
C PHE A 390 2.24 -12.96 -4.81
N HIS A 391 1.72 -12.93 -6.04
CA HIS A 391 0.37 -12.45 -6.38
C HIS A 391 -0.77 -13.20 -5.68
N THR A 392 -0.52 -14.40 -5.16
CA THR A 392 -1.49 -15.19 -4.39
C THR A 392 -1.94 -14.48 -3.11
N ILE A 393 -1.07 -13.69 -2.47
CA ILE A 393 -1.39 -12.92 -1.25
C ILE A 393 -2.45 -11.83 -1.54
N PRO A 394 -2.22 -10.88 -2.46
CA PRO A 394 -3.23 -9.86 -2.76
C PRO A 394 -4.48 -10.43 -3.45
N ASP A 395 -4.40 -11.54 -4.18
CA ASP A 395 -5.57 -12.23 -4.72
C ASP A 395 -6.46 -12.79 -3.58
N ARG A 396 -5.86 -13.45 -2.57
CA ARG A 396 -6.58 -13.90 -1.37
C ARG A 396 -7.06 -12.75 -0.50
N THR A 397 -6.30 -11.66 -0.40
CA THR A 397 -6.73 -10.48 0.36
C THR A 397 -8.00 -9.84 -0.24
N GLN A 398 -8.11 -9.83 -1.57
CA GLN A 398 -9.34 -9.39 -2.25
C GLN A 398 -10.53 -10.31 -1.95
N GLN A 399 -10.33 -11.63 -1.90
CA GLN A 399 -11.33 -12.58 -1.39
C GLN A 399 -11.72 -12.20 0.05
N GLY A 400 -10.75 -11.93 0.93
CA GLY A 400 -10.98 -11.47 2.30
C GLY A 400 -11.84 -10.21 2.39
N PHE A 401 -11.64 -9.21 1.53
CA PHE A 401 -12.50 -8.02 1.50
C PHE A 401 -13.96 -8.37 1.18
N SER A 402 -14.21 -9.31 0.26
CA SER A 402 -15.57 -9.76 -0.05
C SER A 402 -16.25 -10.45 1.14
N GLU A 403 -15.50 -11.27 1.88
CA GLU A 403 -15.97 -11.96 3.09
C GLU A 403 -16.31 -10.94 4.18
N TRP A 404 -15.45 -9.94 4.36
CA TRP A 404 -15.67 -8.87 5.32
C TRP A 404 -16.91 -8.00 5.03
N ILE A 405 -17.21 -7.76 3.75
CA ILE A 405 -18.45 -7.10 3.31
C ILE A 405 -19.66 -8.00 3.63
N ALA A 406 -19.59 -9.29 3.32
CA ALA A 406 -20.66 -10.25 3.61
C ALA A 406 -20.93 -10.38 5.11
N GLY A 407 -19.90 -10.48 5.94
CA GLY A 407 -20.01 -10.55 7.40
C GLY A 407 -20.62 -9.29 8.01
N LEU A 408 -20.31 -8.10 7.47
CA LEU A 408 -20.97 -6.86 7.90
C LEU A 408 -22.45 -6.85 7.51
N ARG A 409 -22.81 -7.29 6.30
CA ARG A 409 -24.20 -7.45 5.86
C ARG A 409 -24.97 -8.45 6.72
N MET A 410 -24.34 -9.55 7.10
CA MET A 410 -24.91 -10.57 7.99
C MET A 410 -25.32 -9.97 9.34
N ILE A 411 -24.39 -9.34 10.06
CA ILE A 411 -24.66 -8.84 11.42
C ILE A 411 -25.63 -7.66 11.45
N LEU A 412 -25.73 -6.88 10.36
CA LEU A 412 -26.71 -5.81 10.23
C LEU A 412 -28.07 -6.30 9.73
N GLY A 413 -28.12 -7.51 9.17
CA GLY A 413 -29.30 -8.15 8.58
C GLY A 413 -29.91 -9.19 9.53
N ASP A 414 -30.03 -10.42 9.04
CA ASP A 414 -30.79 -11.48 9.72
C ASP A 414 -30.20 -11.85 11.09
N LEU A 415 -28.86 -11.82 11.23
CA LEU A 415 -28.19 -12.13 12.51
C LEU A 415 -28.52 -11.10 13.60
N ALA A 416 -28.83 -9.84 13.24
CA ALA A 416 -29.22 -8.82 14.22
C ALA A 416 -30.49 -9.20 15.00
N ALA A 417 -31.36 -10.02 14.39
CA ALA A 417 -32.62 -10.46 14.95
C ALA A 417 -32.55 -11.85 15.60
N ASP A 418 -31.37 -12.48 15.63
CA ASP A 418 -31.19 -13.81 16.22
C ASP A 418 -31.36 -13.79 17.74
N ASP A 419 -32.02 -14.82 18.30
CA ASP A 419 -32.23 -14.96 19.74
C ASP A 419 -30.90 -15.04 20.51
N ALA A 420 -29.83 -15.56 19.90
CA ALA A 420 -28.49 -15.56 20.48
C ALA A 420 -27.90 -14.16 20.64
N LEU A 421 -28.41 -13.17 19.89
CA LEU A 421 -28.05 -11.75 19.97
C LEU A 421 -29.20 -10.94 20.60
N ALA A 422 -30.02 -11.58 21.44
CA ALA A 422 -31.05 -10.90 22.23
C ALA A 422 -30.73 -10.92 23.73
N SER A 423 -31.21 -9.88 24.43
CA SER A 423 -31.24 -9.79 25.89
C SER A 423 -32.61 -9.28 26.35
N GLY A 424 -33.21 -9.96 27.34
CA GLY A 424 -34.54 -9.60 27.85
C GLY A 424 -35.65 -9.64 26.77
N GLY A 425 -35.46 -10.42 25.70
CA GLY A 425 -36.38 -10.48 24.55
C GLY A 425 -36.27 -9.31 23.58
N SER A 426 -35.25 -8.46 23.71
CA SER A 426 -34.93 -7.37 22.78
C SER A 426 -33.58 -7.62 22.08
N PRO A 427 -33.43 -7.26 20.79
CA PRO A 427 -32.13 -7.31 20.12
C PRO A 427 -31.07 -6.47 20.83
N VAL A 428 -29.83 -6.96 20.89
CA VAL A 428 -28.69 -6.20 21.45
C VAL A 428 -28.04 -5.28 20.43
N ILE A 429 -28.42 -5.35 19.15
CA ILE A 429 -27.95 -4.47 18.08
C ILE A 429 -29.04 -3.46 17.75
N ASP A 430 -28.67 -2.18 17.69
CA ASP A 430 -29.50 -1.12 17.09
C ASP A 430 -29.05 -0.85 15.66
N THR A 431 -29.79 -1.38 14.69
CA THR A 431 -29.48 -1.22 13.25
C THR A 431 -29.74 0.19 12.72
N ALA A 432 -30.30 1.10 13.53
CA ALA A 432 -30.39 2.52 13.20
C ALA A 432 -29.07 3.27 13.47
N LEU A 433 -28.18 2.71 14.29
CA LEU A 433 -26.83 3.24 14.50
C LEU A 433 -25.91 2.78 13.37
N GLU A 434 -25.20 3.73 12.77
CA GLU A 434 -24.27 3.41 11.69
C GLU A 434 -23.15 2.48 12.19
N PRO A 435 -22.81 1.39 11.46
CA PRO A 435 -21.67 0.56 11.80
C PRO A 435 -20.36 1.33 11.65
N VAL A 436 -19.35 0.91 12.41
CA VAL A 436 -18.01 1.52 12.39
C VAL A 436 -16.92 0.46 12.28
N TYR A 437 -15.75 0.89 11.80
CA TYR A 437 -14.57 0.04 11.68
C TYR A 437 -13.46 0.47 12.62
N TYR A 438 -12.76 -0.50 13.21
CA TYR A 438 -11.51 -0.25 13.92
C TYR A 438 -10.51 -1.36 13.61
N GLY A 439 -9.28 -1.00 13.28
CA GLY A 439 -8.20 -1.95 13.08
C GLY A 439 -6.89 -1.40 13.58
N ASN A 440 -6.01 -2.28 14.05
CA ASN A 440 -4.67 -1.92 14.49
C ASN A 440 -3.61 -2.64 13.65
N SER A 441 -2.46 -2.01 13.41
CA SER A 441 -1.34 -2.62 12.68
C SER A 441 -1.76 -3.09 11.29
N GLN A 442 -1.56 -4.37 10.95
CA GLN A 442 -2.11 -5.00 9.74
C GLN A 442 -3.61 -4.72 9.54
N GLY A 443 -4.39 -4.73 10.62
CA GLY A 443 -5.80 -4.38 10.58
C GLY A 443 -5.99 -2.96 10.08
N ALA A 444 -5.17 -2.00 10.50
CA ALA A 444 -5.20 -0.64 9.95
C ALA A 444 -4.71 -0.57 8.49
N ILE A 445 -3.68 -1.34 8.12
CA ILE A 445 -3.10 -1.36 6.77
C ILE A 445 -4.09 -1.92 5.74
N LEU A 446 -4.80 -3.01 6.06
CA LEU A 446 -5.87 -3.55 5.21
C LEU A 446 -7.19 -2.78 5.39
N GLY A 447 -7.41 -2.27 6.60
CA GLY A 447 -8.62 -1.56 7.01
C GLY A 447 -8.89 -0.29 6.22
N GLY A 448 -7.85 0.45 5.81
CA GLY A 448 -8.04 1.61 4.94
C GLY A 448 -8.62 1.25 3.57
N ALA A 449 -8.17 0.15 2.96
CA ALA A 449 -8.74 -0.39 1.72
C ALA A 449 -10.18 -0.90 1.93
N TYR A 450 -10.39 -1.69 2.98
CA TYR A 450 -11.72 -2.20 3.32
C TYR A 450 -12.74 -1.07 3.57
N LEU A 451 -12.34 -0.04 4.33
CA LEU A 451 -13.16 1.14 4.60
C LEU A 451 -13.50 1.88 3.30
N ALA A 452 -12.53 2.09 2.41
CA ALA A 452 -12.76 2.72 1.11
C ALA A 452 -13.76 1.94 0.25
N LEU A 453 -13.69 0.60 0.27
CA LEU A 453 -14.55 -0.31 -0.48
C LEU A 453 -15.98 -0.39 0.05
N SER A 454 -16.15 -0.38 1.38
CA SER A 454 -17.44 -0.68 2.02
C SER A 454 -18.55 0.27 1.58
N THR A 455 -19.77 -0.25 1.39
CA THR A 455 -20.96 0.55 1.09
C THR A 455 -21.72 0.98 2.35
N ASP A 456 -21.40 0.36 3.50
CA ASP A 456 -22.10 0.54 4.78
C ASP A 456 -21.31 1.38 5.79
N LEU A 457 -19.98 1.35 5.71
CA LEU A 457 -19.12 2.08 6.63
C LEU A 457 -18.90 3.51 6.15
N ARG A 458 -19.04 4.47 7.05
CA ARG A 458 -18.68 5.89 6.81
C ARG A 458 -17.47 6.32 7.61
N ARG A 459 -17.23 5.67 8.75
CA ARG A 459 -16.17 6.02 9.70
C ARG A 459 -15.35 4.79 10.04
N GLY A 460 -14.05 4.99 10.11
CA GLY A 460 -13.13 3.99 10.63
C GLY A 460 -11.94 4.61 11.33
N ALA A 461 -11.39 3.87 12.29
CA ALA A 461 -10.16 4.23 12.96
C ALA A 461 -9.05 3.23 12.59
N LEU A 462 -7.88 3.79 12.28
CA LEU A 462 -6.69 3.08 11.83
C LEU A 462 -5.58 3.32 12.86
N GLY A 463 -5.43 2.41 13.81
CA GLY A 463 -4.42 2.48 14.86
C GLY A 463 -3.09 1.88 14.40
N VAL A 464 -1.99 2.59 14.65
CA VAL A 464 -0.61 2.17 14.39
C VAL A 464 -0.43 1.51 13.01
N GLY A 465 -1.07 2.10 12.00
CA GLY A 465 -1.07 1.66 10.61
C GLY A 465 -0.36 2.64 9.69
N GLY A 466 -0.23 2.28 8.41
CA GLY A 466 0.37 3.13 7.39
C GLY A 466 0.31 2.50 6.00
N MET A 467 0.91 3.17 5.01
CA MET A 467 1.08 2.65 3.65
C MET A 467 2.25 3.39 2.96
N PRO A 468 2.82 2.89 1.85
CA PRO A 468 2.63 1.57 1.25
C PRO A 468 3.53 0.49 1.90
N TYR A 469 3.29 -0.79 1.64
CA TYR A 469 4.15 -1.88 2.16
C TYR A 469 5.62 -1.73 1.79
N SER A 470 5.93 -1.35 0.55
CA SER A 470 7.31 -1.14 0.11
C SER A 470 8.08 -0.12 0.95
N LEU A 471 7.39 0.79 1.66
CA LEU A 471 7.98 1.70 2.64
C LEU A 471 8.06 1.07 4.03
N LEU A 472 6.99 0.39 4.45
CA LEU A 472 6.88 -0.20 5.78
C LEU A 472 7.84 -1.38 5.98
N LEU A 473 7.96 -2.29 5.02
CA LEU A 473 8.67 -3.56 5.21
C LEU A 473 10.14 -3.36 5.63
N PRO A 474 10.99 -2.56 4.93
CA PRO A 474 12.37 -2.36 5.39
C PRO A 474 12.50 -1.67 6.76
N ARG A 475 11.44 -1.02 7.23
CA ARG A 475 11.35 -0.27 8.48
C ARG A 475 10.62 -1.02 9.59
N SER A 476 10.32 -2.30 9.39
CA SER A 476 9.54 -3.08 10.33
C SER A 476 10.39 -4.17 10.96
N ALA A 477 10.43 -4.20 12.30
CA ALA A 477 11.04 -5.28 13.06
C ALA A 477 10.31 -6.62 12.82
N ASP A 478 9.02 -6.58 12.45
CA ASP A 478 8.24 -7.78 12.14
C ASP A 478 8.55 -8.33 10.75
N PHE A 479 9.20 -7.53 9.89
CA PHE A 479 9.68 -7.97 8.58
C PHE A 479 11.04 -8.68 8.65
N GLU A 480 11.83 -8.50 9.73
CA GLU A 480 13.18 -9.07 9.83
C GLU A 480 13.24 -10.59 9.54
N PRO A 481 12.31 -11.44 10.04
CA PRO A 481 12.30 -12.86 9.70
C PRO A 481 12.10 -13.14 8.20
N PHE A 482 11.29 -12.33 7.52
CA PHE A 482 11.09 -12.44 6.06
C PHE A 482 12.28 -11.91 5.29
N LEU A 483 12.91 -10.82 5.76
CA LEU A 483 14.13 -10.28 5.20
C LEU A 483 15.28 -11.31 5.22
N GLU A 484 15.39 -12.12 6.28
CA GLU A 484 16.35 -13.23 6.33
C GLU A 484 16.07 -14.30 5.27
N ILE A 485 14.79 -14.58 4.97
CA ILE A 485 14.42 -15.45 3.83
C ILE A 485 14.92 -14.82 2.53
N PHE A 486 14.61 -13.54 2.28
CA PHE A 486 15.10 -12.84 1.08
C PHE A 486 16.63 -12.86 0.98
N ARG A 487 17.36 -12.65 2.07
CA ARG A 487 18.84 -12.71 2.13
C ARG A 487 19.39 -14.12 1.85
N SER A 488 18.60 -15.16 2.09
CA SER A 488 18.95 -16.54 1.71
C SER A 488 18.62 -16.84 0.24
N THR A 489 17.52 -16.29 -0.26
CA THR A 489 17.00 -16.50 -1.62
C THR A 489 17.75 -15.66 -2.66
N PHE A 490 18.26 -14.47 -2.31
CA PHE A 490 18.93 -13.55 -3.23
C PHE A 490 20.32 -13.18 -2.71
N ALA A 491 21.33 -13.28 -3.59
CA ALA A 491 22.73 -13.07 -3.22
C ALA A 491 23.10 -11.59 -2.99
N ASP A 492 22.36 -10.67 -3.62
CA ASP A 492 22.69 -9.25 -3.69
C ASP A 492 21.50 -8.40 -3.22
N GLY A 493 21.76 -7.45 -2.32
CA GLY A 493 20.73 -6.60 -1.74
C GLY A 493 19.95 -5.76 -2.76
N ARG A 494 20.53 -5.46 -3.92
CA ARG A 494 19.83 -4.73 -4.99
C ARG A 494 18.65 -5.51 -5.55
N ASP A 495 18.77 -6.84 -5.60
CA ASP A 495 17.73 -7.73 -6.08
C ASP A 495 16.57 -7.81 -5.08
N ILE A 496 16.87 -7.79 -3.78
CA ILE A 496 15.87 -7.72 -2.70
C ILE A 496 15.11 -6.39 -2.77
N ALA A 497 15.83 -5.27 -2.87
CA ALA A 497 15.21 -3.94 -2.97
C ALA A 497 14.32 -3.80 -4.21
N LEU A 498 14.80 -4.30 -5.36
CA LEU A 498 14.02 -4.35 -6.60
C LEU A 498 12.77 -5.21 -6.44
N LEU A 499 12.88 -6.39 -5.82
CA LEU A 499 11.73 -7.26 -5.62
C LEU A 499 10.68 -6.61 -4.72
N ILE A 500 11.08 -6.01 -3.60
CA ILE A 500 10.18 -5.25 -2.69
C ILE A 500 9.49 -4.09 -3.42
N ALA A 501 10.21 -3.38 -4.31
CA ALA A 501 9.64 -2.30 -5.10
C ALA A 501 8.65 -2.80 -6.18
N ALA A 502 8.97 -3.92 -6.82
CA ALA A 502 8.17 -4.48 -7.90
C ALA A 502 6.82 -5.02 -7.40
N ILE A 503 6.86 -5.80 -6.32
CA ILE A 503 5.67 -6.45 -5.74
C ILE A 503 4.65 -5.45 -5.20
N GLN A 504 5.01 -4.18 -4.94
CA GLN A 504 4.04 -3.15 -4.58
C GLN A 504 2.90 -3.03 -5.60
N THR A 505 3.20 -3.13 -6.90
CA THR A 505 2.17 -3.07 -7.97
C THR A 505 1.19 -4.26 -7.88
N LEU A 506 1.64 -5.40 -7.37
CA LEU A 506 0.79 -6.55 -7.12
C LEU A 506 -0.02 -6.41 -5.82
N TRP A 507 0.57 -5.77 -4.80
CA TRP A 507 -0.03 -5.57 -3.48
C TRP A 507 -1.15 -4.55 -3.43
N ASP A 508 -1.07 -3.49 -4.24
CA ASP A 508 -2.03 -2.38 -4.26
C ASP A 508 -3.52 -2.79 -4.14
N PRO A 509 -4.06 -3.75 -4.92
CA PRO A 509 -5.47 -4.15 -4.79
C PRO A 509 -5.81 -4.84 -3.46
N GLY A 510 -4.81 -5.28 -2.70
CA GLY A 510 -4.93 -5.94 -1.42
C GLY A 510 -4.63 -5.06 -0.20
N GLU A 511 -4.28 -3.76 -0.34
CA GLU A 511 -3.89 -2.93 0.81
C GLU A 511 -4.18 -1.43 0.60
N SER A 512 -4.11 -0.62 1.65
CA SER A 512 -4.50 0.79 1.64
C SER A 512 -3.88 1.63 0.52
N ALA A 513 -2.64 1.36 0.11
CA ALA A 513 -1.94 2.12 -0.93
C ALA A 513 -2.71 2.15 -2.26
N GLY A 514 -3.30 1.03 -2.69
CA GLY A 514 -4.09 0.99 -3.93
C GLY A 514 -5.36 1.84 -3.85
N PHE A 515 -5.85 2.10 -2.64
CA PHE A 515 -7.07 2.84 -2.34
C PHE A 515 -6.78 4.25 -1.81
N ALA A 516 -5.52 4.70 -1.84
CA ALA A 516 -5.09 5.95 -1.24
C ALA A 516 -5.94 7.16 -1.68
N SER A 517 -6.31 7.21 -2.96
CA SER A 517 -7.16 8.27 -3.52
C SER A 517 -8.64 8.12 -3.18
N ALA A 518 -9.10 6.92 -2.83
CA ALA A 518 -10.52 6.56 -2.71
C ALA A 518 -11.20 7.18 -1.48
N ILE A 519 -10.45 7.66 -0.50
CA ILE A 519 -11.02 8.37 0.66
C ILE A 519 -11.44 9.80 0.27
N LEU A 520 -10.63 10.50 -0.54
CA LEU A 520 -10.94 11.85 -1.04
C LEU A 520 -11.81 11.85 -2.30
N ASP A 521 -11.66 10.83 -3.15
CA ASP A 521 -12.44 10.61 -4.35
C ASP A 521 -13.17 9.25 -4.25
N PRO A 522 -14.34 9.19 -3.59
CA PRO A 522 -15.06 7.95 -3.31
C PRO A 522 -15.26 7.06 -4.52
N LEU A 523 -15.16 5.75 -4.31
CA LEU A 523 -15.44 4.76 -5.32
C LEU A 523 -16.92 4.80 -5.75
N PRO A 524 -17.27 4.36 -6.96
CA PRO A 524 -18.66 4.25 -7.37
C PRO A 524 -19.49 3.45 -6.37
N GLY A 525 -20.63 4.02 -5.96
CA GLY A 525 -21.56 3.37 -5.03
C GLY A 525 -21.14 3.39 -3.55
N THR A 526 -20.06 4.08 -3.17
CA THR A 526 -19.64 4.19 -1.76
C THR A 526 -19.92 5.57 -1.18
N PRO A 527 -20.25 5.67 0.12
CA PRO A 527 -20.39 6.96 0.79
C PRO A 527 -19.03 7.63 1.00
N SER A 528 -19.02 8.94 1.24
CA SER A 528 -17.82 9.63 1.73
C SER A 528 -17.33 9.02 3.05
N LYS A 529 -16.01 9.02 3.25
CA LYS A 529 -15.34 8.38 4.38
C LYS A 529 -14.71 9.42 5.29
N GLN A 530 -14.65 9.12 6.58
CA GLN A 530 -13.84 9.84 7.57
C GLN A 530 -12.94 8.82 8.27
N VAL A 531 -11.67 9.20 8.45
CA VAL A 531 -10.65 8.31 9.03
C VAL A 531 -9.95 8.98 10.21
N LEU A 532 -9.94 8.33 11.37
CA LEU A 532 -9.06 8.71 12.48
C LEU A 532 -7.83 7.81 12.48
N MET A 533 -6.66 8.40 12.42
CA MET A 533 -5.38 7.70 12.47
C MET A 533 -4.68 8.02 13.80
N GLN A 534 -4.34 7.01 14.57
CA GLN A 534 -3.60 7.16 15.82
C GLN A 534 -2.29 6.36 15.71
N VAL A 535 -1.14 7.01 15.77
CA VAL A 535 0.17 6.36 15.56
C VAL A 535 1.16 6.72 16.64
N ALA A 536 2.16 5.88 16.87
CA ALA A 536 3.21 6.13 17.86
C ALA A 536 4.51 6.55 17.19
N VAL A 537 5.11 7.66 17.65
CA VAL A 537 6.47 8.05 17.25
C VAL A 537 7.45 7.02 17.79
N GLY A 538 8.30 6.48 16.92
CA GLY A 538 9.27 5.44 17.30
C GLY A 538 8.72 4.01 17.24
N ASP A 539 7.52 3.81 16.68
CA ASP A 539 6.93 2.49 16.42
C ASP A 539 7.89 1.62 15.59
N ALA A 540 8.33 0.50 16.17
CA ALA A 540 9.30 -0.40 15.55
C ALA A 540 8.66 -1.38 14.55
N GLN A 541 7.34 -1.45 14.47
CA GLN A 541 6.58 -2.35 13.60
C GLN A 541 6.04 -1.61 12.38
N VAL A 542 5.45 -0.43 12.59
CA VAL A 542 4.81 0.39 11.55
C VAL A 542 5.24 1.84 11.70
N HIS A 543 6.27 2.22 10.95
CA HIS A 543 6.87 3.54 11.06
C HIS A 543 5.91 4.67 10.62
N THR A 544 5.87 5.77 11.38
CA THR A 544 4.98 6.93 11.17
C THR A 544 5.03 7.55 9.77
N LEU A 545 6.13 7.43 9.02
CA LEU A 545 6.21 7.90 7.63
C LEU A 545 5.12 7.30 6.73
N GLY A 546 4.74 6.03 6.97
CA GLY A 546 3.64 5.41 6.24
C GLY A 546 2.28 6.03 6.58
N ALA A 547 2.09 6.41 7.85
CA ALA A 547 0.90 7.13 8.29
C ALA A 547 0.86 8.57 7.74
N HIS A 548 2.01 9.23 7.59
CA HIS A 548 2.07 10.56 6.99
C HIS A 548 1.65 10.56 5.51
N ILE A 549 2.05 9.53 4.76
CA ILE A 549 1.62 9.35 3.36
C ILE A 549 0.10 9.08 3.31
N ALA A 550 -0.41 8.18 4.15
CA ALA A 550 -1.85 7.93 4.28
C ALA A 550 -2.64 9.19 4.66
N ALA A 551 -2.20 9.95 5.65
CA ALA A 551 -2.87 11.17 6.07
C ALA A 551 -2.93 12.23 4.96
N ARG A 552 -1.85 12.42 4.18
CA ARG A 552 -1.87 13.30 3.00
C ARG A 552 -2.84 12.80 1.93
N ALA A 553 -2.89 11.48 1.69
CA ALA A 553 -3.80 10.87 0.72
C ALA A 553 -5.28 10.96 1.14
N PHE A 554 -5.55 10.86 2.45
CA PHE A 554 -6.90 10.92 3.02
C PHE A 554 -7.39 12.34 3.28
N GLY A 555 -6.53 13.36 3.04
CA GLY A 555 -6.79 14.76 3.38
C GLY A 555 -7.04 14.97 4.87
N ALA A 556 -6.33 14.24 5.71
CA ALA A 556 -6.43 14.36 7.16
C ALA A 556 -5.69 15.61 7.67
N SER A 557 -6.21 16.19 8.75
CA SER A 557 -5.52 17.23 9.54
C SER A 557 -4.85 16.61 10.76
N SER A 558 -3.73 17.16 11.22
CA SER A 558 -3.23 16.83 12.56
C SER A 558 -4.01 17.60 13.64
N VAL A 559 -4.07 17.06 14.86
CA VAL A 559 -4.86 17.65 15.95
C VAL A 559 -4.00 18.53 16.85
N SER A 560 -4.41 19.79 17.03
CA SER A 560 -3.70 20.77 17.88
C SER A 560 -3.98 20.58 19.37
N PRO A 561 -2.96 20.74 20.25
CA PRO A 561 -1.55 20.87 19.88
C PRO A 561 -0.95 19.49 19.54
N GLY A 562 -0.24 19.38 18.43
CA GLY A 562 0.46 18.17 18.00
C GLY A 562 1.85 18.04 18.63
N VAL A 563 2.42 16.83 18.59
CA VAL A 563 3.76 16.54 19.14
C VAL A 563 4.91 17.08 18.27
N ARG A 564 4.67 17.29 16.98
CA ARG A 564 5.58 17.92 16.01
C ARG A 564 4.79 18.40 14.78
N PRO A 565 5.30 19.39 14.03
CA PRO A 565 4.76 19.67 12.70
C PRO A 565 5.03 18.48 11.76
N ILE A 566 4.10 18.21 10.85
CA ILE A 566 4.24 17.17 9.83
C ILE A 566 4.05 17.80 8.45
N TRP A 567 5.03 17.62 7.57
CA TRP A 567 5.01 18.24 6.26
C TRP A 567 3.75 17.86 5.46
N GLY A 568 3.09 18.85 4.86
CA GLY A 568 1.92 18.66 4.00
C GLY A 568 0.64 18.24 4.75
N ILE A 569 0.63 18.24 6.07
CA ILE A 569 -0.54 17.96 6.92
C ILE A 569 -0.81 19.21 7.75
N ALA A 570 -1.98 19.82 7.55
CA ALA A 570 -2.35 21.01 8.29
C ALA A 570 -2.74 20.64 9.73
N GLU A 571 -2.23 21.39 10.70
CA GLU A 571 -2.66 21.27 12.09
C GLU A 571 -3.97 22.04 12.31
N GLN A 572 -4.94 21.41 12.96
CA GLN A 572 -6.28 21.94 13.18
C GLN A 572 -6.67 21.89 14.66
N GLN A 573 -7.30 22.98 15.12
CA GLN A 573 -7.81 23.08 16.49
C GLN A 573 -9.08 22.23 16.67
N ALA A 574 -9.03 21.29 17.61
CA ALA A 574 -10.22 20.55 18.05
C ALA A 574 -11.19 21.47 18.84
N PRO A 575 -12.52 21.23 18.76
CA PRO A 575 -13.16 20.18 17.96
C PRO A 575 -13.27 20.52 16.46
N PHE A 576 -13.20 19.50 15.61
CA PHE A 576 -13.53 19.60 14.19
C PHE A 576 -14.08 18.29 13.61
N GLU A 577 -14.67 18.34 12.41
CA GLU A 577 -15.12 17.15 11.67
C GLU A 577 -14.19 16.86 10.49
N GLY A 578 -14.02 15.59 10.14
CA GLY A 578 -13.19 15.15 9.02
C GLY A 578 -12.20 14.05 9.40
N SER A 579 -11.28 13.74 8.50
CA SER A 579 -10.20 12.80 8.79
C SER A 579 -9.10 13.47 9.61
N ALA A 580 -8.48 12.72 10.52
CA ALA A 580 -7.44 13.24 11.40
C ALA A 580 -6.27 12.27 11.61
N LEU A 581 -5.10 12.84 11.89
CA LEU A 581 -3.89 12.14 12.33
C LEU A 581 -3.49 12.62 13.72
N VAL A 582 -3.24 11.68 14.62
CA VAL A 582 -2.76 11.93 15.98
C VAL A 582 -1.50 11.11 16.21
N GLU A 583 -0.39 11.80 16.43
CA GLU A 583 0.87 11.17 16.85
C GLU A 583 0.96 11.16 18.38
N TRP A 584 1.32 10.00 18.93
CA TRP A 584 1.63 9.79 20.34
C TRP A 584 3.13 9.69 20.51
N ARG A 585 3.69 10.44 21.46
CA ARG A 585 5.13 10.40 21.77
C ARG A 585 5.35 9.84 23.17
N TYR A 586 6.25 8.87 23.28
CA TYR A 586 6.64 8.29 24.57
C TYR A 586 8.08 8.68 24.90
N SER A 587 8.29 9.24 26.09
CA SER A 587 9.60 9.78 26.49
C SER A 587 10.68 8.71 26.73
N ASP A 588 10.25 7.46 26.93
CA ASP A 588 11.05 6.24 27.05
C ASP A 588 10.96 5.35 25.79
N GLY A 589 10.39 5.87 24.70
CA GLY A 589 10.41 5.24 23.37
C GLY A 589 11.69 5.60 22.59
N PRO A 590 11.97 4.90 21.47
CA PRO A 590 13.14 5.17 20.65
C PRO A 590 12.95 6.45 19.84
N GLU A 591 14.07 7.05 19.43
CA GLU A 591 14.06 8.00 18.32
C GLU A 591 13.81 7.26 17.00
N GLU A 592 13.10 7.92 16.08
CA GLU A 592 12.90 7.39 14.74
C GLU A 592 14.20 7.51 13.92
N PRO A 593 14.71 6.41 13.33
CA PRO A 593 15.89 6.47 12.49
C PRO A 593 15.69 7.38 11.27
N HIS A 594 16.72 8.14 10.92
CA HIS A 594 16.69 8.94 9.69
C HIS A 594 16.91 8.10 8.41
N VAL A 595 17.14 6.81 8.55
CA VAL A 595 17.38 5.85 7.47
C VAL A 595 16.28 4.79 7.43
N ASN A 596 16.22 3.97 6.38
CA ASN A 596 15.15 3.00 6.16
C ASN A 596 15.30 1.70 6.97
N VAL A 597 15.50 1.80 8.28
CA VAL A 597 15.58 0.66 9.21
C VAL A 597 14.57 0.83 10.34
N PRO A 598 14.13 -0.25 11.01
CA PRO A 598 13.22 -0.12 12.15
C PRO A 598 13.88 0.62 13.33
N PRO A 599 13.09 1.39 14.11
CA PRO A 599 13.46 1.79 15.47
C PRO A 599 13.83 0.61 16.39
N ASP A 600 14.42 0.91 17.55
CA ASP A 600 14.77 -0.12 18.53
C ASP A 600 13.53 -0.83 19.08
N LYS A 601 13.38 -2.11 18.72
CA LYS A 601 12.28 -2.97 19.13
C LYS A 601 12.15 -3.13 20.66
N ALA A 602 13.24 -2.99 21.42
CA ALA A 602 13.20 -3.09 22.87
C ALA A 602 12.42 -1.94 23.54
N MET A 603 12.24 -0.84 22.83
CA MET A 603 11.51 0.36 23.29
C MET A 603 10.25 0.62 22.43
N ASP A 604 9.74 -0.39 21.70
CA ASP A 604 8.67 -0.29 20.71
C ASP A 604 7.27 0.15 21.24
N PRO A 605 6.80 1.38 20.97
CA PRO A 605 5.55 1.90 21.48
C PRO A 605 4.29 1.44 20.72
N HIS A 606 4.39 0.47 19.81
CA HIS A 606 3.29 0.01 18.95
C HIS A 606 1.97 -0.29 19.69
N GLU A 607 2.05 -0.84 20.90
CA GLU A 607 0.89 -1.20 21.72
C GLU A 607 0.25 -0.03 22.47
N CYS A 608 0.96 1.09 22.60
CA CYS A 608 0.64 2.10 23.59
C CYS A 608 -0.59 2.94 23.26
N PRO A 609 -0.76 3.50 22.04
CA PRO A 609 -1.87 4.40 21.75
C PRO A 609 -3.24 3.77 22.06
N ARG A 610 -3.45 2.50 21.70
CA ARG A 610 -4.73 1.79 21.94
C ARG A 610 -5.06 1.55 23.42
N ARG A 611 -4.07 1.70 24.32
CA ARG A 611 -4.22 1.55 25.78
C ARG A 611 -4.35 2.89 26.50
N GLU A 612 -4.12 4.00 25.81
CA GLU A 612 -4.26 5.33 26.38
C GLU A 612 -5.75 5.68 26.57
N PRO A 613 -6.19 6.04 27.80
CA PRO A 613 -7.57 6.44 28.02
C PRO A 613 -8.02 7.62 27.15
N ALA A 614 -7.11 8.57 26.91
CA ALA A 614 -7.38 9.73 26.04
C ALA A 614 -7.50 9.32 24.55
N ALA A 615 -6.73 8.34 24.09
CA ALA A 615 -6.88 7.80 22.74
C ALA A 615 -8.21 7.07 22.57
N GLN A 616 -8.61 6.27 23.58
CA GLN A 616 -9.89 5.55 23.58
C GLN A 616 -11.08 6.53 23.61
N ALA A 617 -11.01 7.59 24.41
CA ALA A 617 -12.04 8.63 24.43
C ALA A 617 -12.16 9.34 23.07
N GLN A 618 -11.04 9.66 22.43
CA GLN A 618 -11.01 10.23 21.08
C GLN A 618 -11.61 9.28 20.04
N LEU A 619 -11.23 8.01 20.11
CA LEU A 619 -11.73 6.94 19.26
C LEU A 619 -13.26 6.84 19.37
N THR A 620 -13.80 6.80 20.59
CA THR A 620 -15.25 6.78 20.84
C THR A 620 -15.95 7.96 20.19
N VAL A 621 -15.55 9.19 20.53
CA VAL A 621 -16.25 10.38 20.02
C VAL A 621 -16.20 10.41 18.51
N PHE A 622 -15.05 10.10 17.92
CA PHE A 622 -14.90 10.09 16.47
C PHE A 622 -15.78 9.03 15.81
N LEU A 623 -15.75 7.77 16.25
CA LEU A 623 -16.52 6.69 15.62
C LEU A 623 -18.03 6.94 15.74
N GLU A 624 -18.49 7.51 16.86
CA GLU A 624 -19.92 7.75 17.08
C GLU A 624 -20.45 8.99 16.36
N THR A 625 -19.65 10.06 16.31
CA THR A 625 -20.13 11.40 15.92
C THR A 625 -19.44 11.95 14.68
N GLY A 626 -18.25 11.49 14.33
CA GLY A 626 -17.39 12.06 13.28
C GLY A 626 -16.61 13.31 13.74
N VAL A 627 -16.74 13.70 15.01
CA VAL A 627 -16.00 14.81 15.62
C VAL A 627 -14.66 14.30 16.14
N VAL A 628 -13.61 15.03 15.80
CA VAL A 628 -12.25 14.87 16.30
C VAL A 628 -12.06 15.83 17.47
N GLU A 629 -11.86 15.27 18.65
CA GLU A 629 -11.60 15.99 19.90
C GLU A 629 -10.14 15.81 20.35
N GLN A 630 -9.63 16.74 21.16
CA GLN A 630 -8.33 16.60 21.83
C GLN A 630 -8.54 16.27 23.30
N PHE A 631 -8.17 15.05 23.70
CA PHE A 631 -8.30 14.55 25.08
C PHE A 631 -6.99 14.58 25.88
N CYS A 632 -5.86 14.88 25.22
CA CYS A 632 -4.56 15.06 25.85
C CYS A 632 -4.47 16.45 26.52
N ASP A 633 -3.77 16.56 27.66
CA ASP A 633 -3.40 17.85 28.26
C ASP A 633 -2.16 18.40 27.56
N GLY A 634 -2.38 19.19 26.50
CA GLY A 634 -1.32 19.57 25.58
C GLY A 634 -1.07 18.51 24.50
N PRO A 635 0.14 18.40 23.96
CA PRO A 635 0.49 17.34 23.01
C PRO A 635 0.28 15.95 23.61
N CYS A 636 -0.06 14.96 22.79
CA CYS A 636 -0.25 13.59 23.24
C CYS A 636 1.10 12.92 23.54
N GLU A 637 1.54 13.06 24.78
CA GLU A 637 2.81 12.57 25.29
C GLU A 637 2.62 11.69 26.54
N GLY A 638 3.49 10.69 26.71
CA GLY A 638 3.43 9.78 27.85
C GLY A 638 4.71 9.00 28.12
N THR A 639 4.58 7.92 28.88
CA THR A 639 5.63 6.93 29.16
C THR A 639 5.07 5.54 28.89
N ARG A 640 5.82 4.68 28.22
CA ARG A 640 5.45 3.28 27.95
C ARG A 640 5.37 2.46 29.23
N ALA A 641 6.29 2.72 30.16
CA ALA A 641 6.45 1.95 31.37
C ALA A 641 5.16 1.80 32.17
N GLY A 642 4.68 0.56 32.30
CA GLY A 642 3.44 0.24 33.02
C GLY A 642 2.14 0.47 32.25
N LEU A 643 2.21 0.88 30.98
CA LEU A 643 1.07 1.02 30.08
C LEU A 643 1.05 -0.09 29.02
N CYS A 644 2.16 -0.30 28.34
CA CYS A 644 2.24 -1.07 27.09
C CYS A 644 3.52 -1.88 26.90
N ASP A 645 4.31 -2.04 27.97
CA ASP A 645 5.49 -2.93 28.01
C ASP A 645 5.13 -4.42 27.94
#